data_AF-A0A4V1XNY5-F1
#
_entry.id   AF-A0A4V1XNY5-F1
#
_cell.length_a   1.000
_cell.length_b   1.000
_cell.length_c   1.000
_cell.angle_alpha   90.00
_cell.angle_beta   90.00
_cell.angle_gamma   90.00
#
_symmetry.space_group_name_H-M   'P 1'
#
loop_
_entity.id
_entity.type
_entity.pdbx_description
1 polymer ?
#
loop_
_entity_poly.entity_id
_entity_poly.type
_entity_poly.pdbx_seq_one_letter_code
_entity_poly.pdbx_strand_id
1 'polypeptide(L)'
;MTSYDQIFFPNSSFNSDLELIRFPTNEFKPRVEVPVDPPKEFPDGGAQAWWTVAGSSACLFVSFGWVNCVGIFQDYYQANQLSQYSPSEIAWIPSLQLFFMVFMGLIVGKILDDHGPAIPLLFGTFLHVIGLILTSLSSTYAQILLSQAVLSAIGASMVFYPAFNCVSTWFMKKRGMAIGLVVMGSSVGGVIFPIMLIHLIPTIGFAWAIRTCAFLILALLIFANSTVRSRVDPVKRPFVLTAFFTPLREIPFTLTTAAIFFFYWGMFLPLTYIVVEAVAQGMPLTLANYLVPILNGASIIGRTVPNALADKVGHFNMMILMSAFTTILILGVWLPISGQAASIAFAVFYGISSGAGIGLAPVLIHQISEVQDMGNDTINHYEMARNVGDGDRYVFKDWLSTQEQTIPLLADIEQLTDRVVRFMGGNPGEMQLQGTNTYLIGTGHSRILIDTGEANHDIDLAHILLTHWHGDHTGGVPDLIAYDPSLAGRVHKHTPDPGQRPIGDGEIFTVQGATLRALFTPGHAIDHMCFILEEENALFTGDNVLGHGYSVEEDLGEYMHSLSRMYQVGCAKGYPAHGGNIENLPHKIDQYIRRKQVRERLVIQELKDAKQRRGHGQDGFTVKELAQKLHGDLSSSILEGGLEPSIAQVLKKLAEDRRVGFTNVRGRRRWFLNERATGTKEIAIVGA
;
A
#
# COMPACT_ATOMS: atom_id res chain seq x y z
N MET A 1 24.89 -50.50 4.01
CA MET A 1 25.51 -51.22 5.13
C MET A 1 25.87 -50.18 6.17
N THR A 2 25.19 -50.21 7.34
CA THR A 2 25.53 -49.56 8.65
C THR A 2 25.79 -48.04 8.67
N SER A 3 25.16 -47.22 9.50
CA SER A 3 25.07 -47.32 10.96
C SER A 3 23.95 -46.41 11.54
N TYR A 4 23.46 -46.84 12.70
CA TYR A 4 22.53 -46.16 13.61
C TYR A 4 23.26 -45.09 14.42
N ASP A 5 22.56 -44.00 14.79
CA ASP A 5 22.74 -43.34 16.08
C ASP A 5 21.36 -43.04 16.70
N GLN A 6 21.01 -43.83 17.71
CA GLN A 6 19.89 -43.61 18.63
C GLN A 6 20.35 -42.66 19.74
N ILE A 7 19.65 -41.55 19.93
CA ILE A 7 19.76 -40.75 21.15
C ILE A 7 18.68 -41.23 22.13
N PHE A 8 19.12 -41.88 23.20
CA PHE A 8 18.31 -42.24 24.36
C PHE A 8 18.08 -40.99 25.23
N PHE A 9 16.83 -40.69 25.56
CA PHE A 9 16.48 -39.82 26.70
C PHE A 9 16.12 -40.70 27.91
N PRO A 10 16.57 -40.36 29.14
CA PRO A 10 16.29 -41.15 30.32
C PRO A 10 14.82 -41.04 30.74
N ASN A 11 14.29 -42.18 31.19
CA ASN A 11 12.94 -42.38 31.70
C ASN A 11 12.52 -41.34 32.76
N SER A 12 11.58 -40.47 32.40
CA SER A 12 10.59 -39.91 33.32
C SER A 12 9.20 -40.17 32.73
N SER A 13 8.27 -40.61 33.58
CA SER A 13 7.00 -41.23 33.24
C SER A 13 5.92 -40.25 32.78
N PHE A 14 6.18 -39.51 31.69
CA PHE A 14 5.23 -38.52 31.13
C PHE A 14 5.15 -38.52 29.59
N ASN A 15 5.69 -39.55 28.92
CA ASN A 15 5.80 -39.60 27.46
C ASN A 15 4.55 -40.13 26.73
N SER A 16 3.46 -40.50 27.43
CA SER A 16 2.28 -41.10 26.79
C SER A 16 1.30 -40.08 26.20
N ASP A 17 1.35 -38.81 26.62
CA ASP A 17 0.38 -37.80 26.19
C ASP A 17 0.86 -36.96 25.00
N LEU A 18 2.13 -37.07 24.62
CA LEU A 18 2.72 -36.44 23.43
C LEU A 18 2.61 -37.29 22.15
N GLU A 19 2.23 -38.58 22.25
CA GLU A 19 2.05 -39.46 21.08
C GLU A 19 0.79 -39.14 20.25
N LEU A 20 -0.08 -38.26 20.73
CA LEU A 20 -1.30 -37.83 20.03
C LEU A 20 -1.07 -36.70 19.02
N ILE A 21 0.11 -36.07 18.99
CA ILE A 21 0.43 -35.07 17.96
C ILE A 21 1.03 -35.79 16.74
N ARG A 22 0.16 -36.39 15.90
CA ARG A 22 0.57 -36.96 14.60
C ARG A 22 0.45 -35.91 13.51
N PHE A 23 1.57 -35.31 13.13
CA PHE A 23 1.66 -34.56 11.87
C PHE A 23 1.99 -35.50 10.72
N PRO A 24 1.42 -35.29 9.51
CA PRO A 24 1.87 -36.00 8.32
C PRO A 24 3.35 -35.71 8.11
N THR A 25 4.17 -36.75 8.15
CA THR A 25 5.56 -36.74 7.68
C THR A 25 5.53 -36.56 6.17
N ASN A 26 5.26 -35.35 5.70
CA ASN A 26 5.76 -34.97 4.38
C ASN A 26 7.27 -35.03 4.50
N GLU A 27 7.88 -35.94 3.75
CA GLU A 27 9.32 -35.97 3.53
C GLU A 27 9.79 -34.53 3.33
N PHE A 28 10.58 -34.04 4.29
CA PHE A 28 11.27 -32.77 4.17
C PHE A 28 12.18 -32.90 2.95
N LYS A 29 11.69 -32.44 1.80
CA LYS A 29 12.60 -31.82 0.83
C LYS A 29 13.29 -30.71 1.62
N PRO A 30 14.63 -30.69 1.76
CA PRO A 30 15.30 -29.50 2.26
C PRO A 30 14.75 -28.34 1.43
N ARG A 31 14.01 -27.42 2.07
CA ARG A 31 13.61 -26.21 1.39
C ARG A 31 14.92 -25.48 1.16
N VAL A 32 15.33 -25.50 -0.11
CA VAL A 32 16.17 -24.49 -0.74
C VAL A 32 15.93 -23.20 0.04
N GLU A 33 16.99 -22.66 0.64
CA GLU A 33 16.99 -21.30 1.19
C GLU A 33 16.11 -20.47 0.27
N VAL A 34 14.90 -20.13 0.70
CA VAL A 34 14.21 -19.03 0.04
C VAL A 34 15.02 -17.87 0.57
N PRO A 35 15.86 -17.22 -0.26
CA PRO A 35 16.42 -15.97 0.16
C PRO A 35 15.20 -15.15 0.54
N VAL A 36 15.15 -14.65 1.78
CA VAL A 36 14.28 -13.51 2.05
C VAL A 36 14.83 -12.45 1.11
N ASP A 37 14.23 -12.37 -0.09
CA ASP A 37 14.61 -11.36 -1.06
C ASP A 37 14.42 -10.05 -0.28
N PRO A 38 15.48 -9.23 -0.11
CA PRO A 38 15.33 -7.89 0.46
C PRO A 38 14.14 -7.23 -0.23
N PRO A 39 13.34 -6.36 0.43
CA PRO A 39 12.11 -5.80 -0.13
C PRO A 39 12.39 -5.42 -1.56
N LYS A 40 11.83 -6.21 -2.50
CA LYS A 40 12.37 -6.37 -3.86
C LYS A 40 12.64 -4.99 -4.44
N GLU A 41 13.87 -4.47 -4.31
CA GLU A 41 14.18 -3.07 -4.68
C GLU A 41 13.59 -2.85 -6.07
N PHE A 42 12.72 -1.85 -6.21
CA PHE A 42 12.14 -1.58 -7.51
C PHE A 42 13.32 -1.35 -8.45
N PRO A 43 13.45 -2.13 -9.52
CA PRO A 43 14.63 -2.05 -10.35
C PRO A 43 14.74 -0.69 -11.05
N ASP A 44 13.63 0.06 -11.14
CA ASP A 44 13.56 1.42 -11.70
C ASP A 44 14.29 1.55 -13.05
N GLY A 45 14.25 0.45 -13.80
CA GLY A 45 15.07 0.20 -14.99
C GLY A 45 15.32 -1.29 -15.25
N GLY A 46 16.29 -1.57 -16.12
CA GLY A 46 16.60 -2.91 -16.62
C GLY A 46 15.88 -3.23 -17.94
N ALA A 47 16.50 -4.10 -18.75
CA ALA A 47 15.99 -4.41 -20.10
C ALA A 47 14.56 -4.95 -20.07
N GLN A 48 14.24 -5.84 -19.13
CA GLN A 48 12.90 -6.44 -19.01
C GLN A 48 11.83 -5.43 -18.57
N ALA A 49 12.17 -4.50 -17.68
CA ALA A 49 11.27 -3.41 -17.28
C ALA A 49 10.95 -2.50 -18.48
N TRP A 50 11.97 -2.13 -19.27
CA TRP A 50 11.79 -1.31 -20.47
C TRP A 50 11.06 -2.05 -21.61
N TRP A 51 11.27 -3.35 -21.77
CA TRP A 51 10.45 -4.17 -22.67
C TRP A 51 8.99 -4.21 -22.21
N THR A 52 8.75 -4.32 -20.91
CA THR A 52 7.40 -4.26 -20.34
C THR A 52 6.75 -2.91 -20.61
N VAL A 53 7.49 -1.80 -20.48
CA VAL A 53 7.01 -0.46 -20.86
C VAL A 53 6.67 -0.39 -22.35
N ALA A 54 7.55 -0.88 -23.23
CA ALA A 54 7.32 -0.87 -24.68
C ALA A 54 6.09 -1.71 -25.09
N GLY A 55 5.96 -2.93 -24.54
CA GLY A 55 4.80 -3.79 -24.75
C GLY A 55 3.50 -3.19 -24.22
N SER A 56 3.56 -2.57 -23.03
CA SER A 56 2.42 -1.90 -22.42
C SER A 56 1.99 -0.66 -23.22
N SER A 57 2.96 0.09 -23.78
CA SER A 57 2.70 1.19 -24.70
C SER A 57 2.00 0.68 -25.98
N ALA A 58 2.40 -0.48 -26.51
CA ALA A 58 1.70 -1.13 -27.62
C ALA A 58 0.25 -1.53 -27.27
N CYS A 59 -0.01 -2.01 -26.05
CA CYS A 59 -1.38 -2.26 -25.58
C CYS A 59 -2.23 -0.97 -25.55
N LEU A 60 -1.65 0.15 -25.14
CA LEU A 60 -2.36 1.44 -25.12
C LEU A 60 -2.56 2.03 -26.51
N PHE A 61 -1.60 1.81 -27.42
CA PHE A 61 -1.74 2.14 -28.83
C PHE A 61 -3.01 1.51 -29.40
N VAL A 62 -3.22 0.21 -29.19
CA VAL A 62 -4.34 -0.51 -29.79
C VAL A 62 -5.67 -0.35 -29.04
N SER A 63 -5.65 0.02 -27.76
CA SER A 63 -6.87 0.23 -26.96
C SER A 63 -7.38 1.68 -27.06
N PHE A 64 -6.88 2.60 -26.23
CA PHE A 64 -7.30 3.99 -26.26
C PHE A 64 -6.95 4.69 -27.60
N GLY A 65 -5.87 4.29 -28.27
CA GLY A 65 -5.56 4.83 -29.59
C GLY A 65 -6.63 4.47 -30.63
N TRP A 66 -7.20 3.28 -30.56
CA TRP A 66 -8.34 2.87 -31.41
C TRP A 66 -9.63 3.65 -31.08
N VAL A 67 -9.89 3.92 -29.81
CA VAL A 67 -11.05 4.72 -29.36
C VAL A 67 -11.00 6.15 -29.91
N ASN A 68 -9.85 6.69 -30.29
CA ASN A 68 -9.79 8.01 -30.93
C ASN A 68 -10.45 8.04 -32.33
N CYS A 69 -10.81 6.89 -32.91
CA CYS A 69 -11.52 6.82 -34.19
C CYS A 69 -13.04 6.98 -34.08
N VAL A 70 -13.58 7.23 -32.88
CA VAL A 70 -15.03 7.36 -32.63
C VAL A 70 -15.73 8.31 -33.59
N GLY A 71 -15.17 9.49 -33.86
CA GLY A 71 -15.75 10.46 -34.79
C GLY A 71 -15.83 9.96 -36.24
N ILE A 72 -14.83 9.21 -36.68
CA ILE A 72 -14.80 8.63 -38.03
C ILE A 72 -15.84 7.52 -38.15
N PHE A 73 -15.99 6.68 -37.13
CA PHE A 73 -17.03 5.64 -37.13
C PHE A 73 -18.43 6.23 -37.09
N GLN A 74 -18.64 7.26 -36.27
CA GLN A 74 -19.90 7.99 -36.21
C GLN A 74 -20.29 8.52 -37.59
N ASP A 75 -19.40 9.26 -38.24
CA ASP A 75 -19.63 9.83 -39.57
C ASP A 75 -19.86 8.74 -40.64
N TYR A 76 -18.99 7.72 -40.67
CA TYR A 76 -19.09 6.63 -41.65
C TYR A 76 -20.41 5.87 -41.51
N TYR A 77 -20.84 5.53 -40.29
CA TYR A 77 -22.07 4.78 -40.08
C TYR A 77 -23.31 5.60 -40.43
N GLN A 78 -23.32 6.89 -40.12
CA GLN A 78 -24.38 7.82 -40.52
C GLN A 78 -24.51 7.95 -42.03
N ALA A 79 -23.39 7.93 -42.75
CA ALA A 79 -23.38 8.05 -44.21
C ALA A 79 -23.62 6.72 -44.95
N ASN A 80 -23.49 5.56 -44.28
CA ASN A 80 -23.49 4.24 -44.92
C ASN A 80 -24.48 3.26 -44.27
N GLN A 81 -23.98 2.17 -43.64
CA GLN A 81 -24.80 1.01 -43.24
C GLN A 81 -25.93 1.34 -42.26
N LEU A 82 -25.79 2.43 -41.50
CA LEU A 82 -26.74 2.84 -40.45
C LEU A 82 -27.44 4.15 -40.79
N SER A 83 -27.44 4.59 -42.06
CA SER A 83 -28.04 5.86 -42.50
C SER A 83 -29.53 6.02 -42.16
N GLN A 84 -30.25 4.93 -41.93
CA GLN A 84 -31.63 4.92 -41.48
C GLN A 84 -31.83 5.23 -39.97
N TYR A 85 -30.77 5.20 -39.17
CA TYR A 85 -30.81 5.48 -37.73
C TYR A 85 -30.45 6.93 -37.44
N SER A 86 -30.96 7.45 -36.33
CA SER A 86 -30.63 8.80 -35.88
C SER A 86 -29.17 8.90 -35.41
N PRO A 87 -28.56 10.10 -35.46
CA PRO A 87 -27.21 10.35 -34.92
C PRO A 87 -27.03 9.85 -33.48
N SER A 88 -28.05 10.03 -32.64
CA SER A 88 -28.04 9.63 -31.24
C SER A 88 -28.10 8.11 -31.06
N GLU A 89 -28.83 7.38 -31.91
CA GLU A 89 -28.85 5.92 -31.86
C GLU A 89 -27.49 5.32 -32.24
N ILE A 90 -26.84 5.91 -33.24
CA ILE A 90 -25.51 5.47 -33.69
C ILE A 90 -24.45 5.76 -32.61
N ALA A 91 -24.56 6.90 -31.91
CA ALA A 91 -23.63 7.31 -30.86
C ALA A 91 -23.58 6.35 -29.65
N TRP A 92 -24.56 5.46 -29.48
CA TRP A 92 -24.48 4.39 -28.48
C TRP A 92 -23.35 3.39 -28.75
N ILE A 93 -22.99 3.15 -30.02
CA ILE A 93 -21.90 2.23 -30.39
C ILE A 93 -20.57 2.70 -29.79
N PRO A 94 -20.06 3.90 -30.09
CA PRO A 94 -18.83 4.38 -29.48
C PRO A 94 -18.93 4.61 -27.97
N SER A 95 -20.10 5.00 -27.46
CA SER A 95 -20.32 5.20 -26.02
C SER A 95 -20.20 3.89 -25.24
N LEU A 96 -20.82 2.81 -25.72
CA LEU A 96 -20.69 1.48 -25.15
C LEU A 96 -19.28 0.91 -25.31
N GLN A 97 -18.61 1.22 -26.43
CA GLN A 97 -17.22 0.85 -26.64
C GLN A 97 -16.32 1.41 -25.52
N LEU A 98 -16.45 2.70 -25.21
CA LEU A 98 -15.70 3.33 -24.11
C LEU A 98 -16.13 2.76 -22.75
N PHE A 99 -17.43 2.56 -22.53
CA PHE A 99 -17.97 1.97 -21.30
C PHE A 99 -17.39 0.59 -21.02
N PHE A 100 -17.49 -0.38 -21.95
CA PHE A 100 -16.98 -1.73 -21.73
C PHE A 100 -15.46 -1.78 -21.60
N MET A 101 -14.73 -0.87 -22.29
CA MET A 101 -13.29 -0.79 -22.15
C MET A 101 -12.86 -0.42 -20.71
N VAL A 102 -13.58 0.48 -20.04
CA VAL A 102 -13.25 0.96 -18.69
C VAL A 102 -13.97 0.15 -17.60
N PHE A 103 -15.24 -0.18 -17.77
CA PHE A 103 -16.06 -0.86 -16.75
C PHE A 103 -15.51 -2.25 -16.38
N MET A 104 -14.90 -2.94 -17.35
CA MET A 104 -14.34 -4.28 -17.14
C MET A 104 -13.11 -4.30 -16.20
N GLY A 105 -12.60 -3.15 -15.75
CA GLY A 105 -11.43 -3.07 -14.87
C GLY A 105 -11.51 -3.87 -13.58
N LEU A 106 -12.69 -3.95 -12.95
CA LEU A 106 -12.87 -4.75 -11.73
C LEU A 106 -12.64 -6.24 -11.98
N ILE A 107 -13.17 -6.75 -13.09
CA ILE A 107 -13.08 -8.16 -13.47
C ILE A 107 -11.67 -8.47 -13.97
N VAL A 108 -11.12 -7.63 -14.84
CA VAL A 108 -9.79 -7.83 -15.41
C VAL A 108 -8.70 -7.69 -14.34
N GLY A 109 -8.83 -6.74 -13.42
CA GLY A 109 -7.95 -6.59 -12.26
C GLY A 109 -7.92 -7.86 -11.43
N LYS A 110 -9.08 -8.42 -11.09
CA LYS A 110 -9.14 -9.69 -10.35
C LYS A 110 -8.47 -10.86 -11.10
N ILE A 111 -8.70 -10.97 -12.40
CA ILE A 111 -8.07 -12.01 -13.23
C ILE A 111 -6.54 -11.85 -13.23
N LEU A 112 -6.06 -10.61 -13.36
CA LEU A 112 -4.66 -10.26 -13.33
C LEU A 112 -4.01 -10.62 -11.99
N ASP A 113 -4.67 -10.30 -10.87
CA ASP A 113 -4.15 -10.57 -9.53
C ASP A 113 -4.03 -12.08 -9.26
N ASP A 114 -5.00 -12.87 -9.73
CA ASP A 114 -5.05 -14.32 -9.50
C ASP A 114 -4.15 -15.15 -10.44
N HIS A 115 -4.00 -14.70 -11.69
CA HIS A 115 -3.39 -15.52 -12.75
C HIS A 115 -2.24 -14.83 -13.49
N GLY A 116 -1.92 -13.58 -13.14
CA GLY A 116 -0.91 -12.78 -13.82
C GLY A 116 -1.36 -12.27 -15.20
N PRO A 117 -0.47 -11.55 -15.91
CA PRO A 117 -0.85 -10.79 -17.11
C PRO A 117 -1.04 -11.64 -18.37
N ALA A 118 -0.49 -12.86 -18.42
CA ALA A 118 -0.48 -13.65 -19.65
C ALA A 118 -1.89 -14.07 -20.13
N ILE A 119 -2.74 -14.51 -19.20
CA ILE A 119 -4.12 -14.92 -19.51
C ILE A 119 -4.96 -13.74 -20.05
N PRO A 120 -5.06 -12.59 -19.34
CA PRO A 120 -5.85 -11.49 -19.84
C PRO A 120 -5.30 -10.90 -21.15
N LEU A 121 -3.97 -10.86 -21.34
CA LEU A 121 -3.39 -10.39 -22.60
C LEU A 121 -3.73 -11.30 -23.79
N LEU A 122 -3.60 -12.63 -23.62
CA LEU A 122 -3.84 -13.57 -24.72
C LEU A 122 -5.32 -13.56 -25.13
N PHE A 123 -6.22 -13.66 -24.15
CA PHE A 123 -7.66 -13.67 -24.42
C PHE A 123 -8.14 -12.30 -24.91
N GLY A 124 -7.64 -11.21 -24.32
CA GLY A 124 -7.93 -9.85 -24.79
C GLY A 124 -7.49 -9.61 -26.23
N THR A 125 -6.33 -10.14 -26.61
CA THR A 125 -5.83 -10.09 -28.00
C THR A 125 -6.77 -10.78 -28.96
N PHE A 126 -7.20 -12.00 -28.64
CA PHE A 126 -8.14 -12.74 -29.45
C PHE A 126 -9.46 -11.98 -29.59
N LEU A 127 -10.08 -11.56 -28.48
CA LEU A 127 -11.37 -10.86 -28.48
C LEU A 127 -11.32 -9.53 -29.24
N HIS A 128 -10.24 -8.76 -29.06
CA HIS A 128 -10.12 -7.46 -29.70
C HIS A 128 -10.01 -7.61 -31.22
N VAL A 129 -9.11 -8.48 -31.69
CA VAL A 129 -8.90 -8.72 -33.13
C VAL A 129 -10.13 -9.35 -33.77
N ILE A 130 -10.72 -10.39 -33.17
CA ILE A 130 -11.91 -11.04 -33.74
C ILE A 130 -13.10 -10.08 -33.78
N GLY A 131 -13.29 -9.24 -32.76
CA GLY A 131 -14.33 -8.22 -32.74
C GLY A 131 -14.20 -7.24 -33.90
N LEU A 132 -12.98 -6.82 -34.24
CA LEU A 132 -12.74 -5.95 -35.40
C LEU A 132 -12.93 -6.68 -36.74
N ILE A 133 -12.48 -7.93 -36.86
CA ILE A 133 -12.73 -8.74 -38.06
C ILE A 133 -14.23 -8.93 -38.27
N LEU A 134 -14.99 -9.23 -37.21
CA LEU A 134 -16.45 -9.33 -37.29
C LEU A 134 -17.09 -7.99 -37.66
N THR A 135 -16.61 -6.88 -37.09
CA THR A 135 -17.06 -5.52 -37.46
C THR A 135 -16.86 -5.25 -38.95
N SER A 136 -15.77 -5.74 -39.55
CA SER A 136 -15.53 -5.62 -40.99
C SER A 136 -16.53 -6.38 -41.87
N LEU A 137 -17.28 -7.32 -41.29
CA LEU A 137 -18.29 -8.15 -41.95
C LEU A 137 -19.72 -7.70 -41.61
N SER A 138 -19.88 -6.83 -40.61
CA SER A 138 -21.17 -6.41 -40.09
C SER A 138 -21.87 -5.43 -41.04
N SER A 139 -23.18 -5.65 -41.24
CA SER A 139 -24.03 -4.78 -42.08
C SER A 139 -25.23 -4.20 -41.32
N THR A 140 -25.51 -4.68 -40.11
CA THR A 140 -26.65 -4.26 -39.29
C THR A 140 -26.19 -3.61 -37.99
N TYR A 141 -27.05 -2.78 -37.40
CA TYR A 141 -26.79 -2.10 -36.13
C TYR A 141 -26.37 -3.08 -35.02
N ALA A 142 -27.14 -4.15 -34.83
CA ALA A 142 -26.87 -5.14 -33.78
C ALA A 142 -25.53 -5.86 -33.98
N GLN A 143 -25.18 -6.20 -35.23
CA GLN A 143 -23.89 -6.83 -35.53
C GLN A 143 -22.73 -5.89 -35.20
N ILE A 144 -22.79 -4.61 -35.63
CA ILE A 144 -21.74 -3.62 -35.35
C ILE A 144 -21.62 -3.37 -33.83
N LEU A 145 -22.75 -3.19 -33.14
CA LEU A 145 -22.77 -2.96 -31.70
C LEU A 145 -22.13 -4.13 -30.95
N LEU A 146 -22.52 -5.37 -31.24
CA LEU A 146 -21.97 -6.54 -30.56
C LEU A 146 -20.48 -6.77 -30.90
N SER A 147 -20.07 -6.59 -32.16
CA SER A 147 -18.70 -6.85 -32.58
C SER A 147 -17.71 -5.76 -32.15
N GLN A 148 -18.09 -4.50 -32.31
CA GLN A 148 -17.22 -3.35 -32.02
C GLN A 148 -17.37 -2.87 -30.57
N ALA A 149 -18.59 -2.57 -30.15
CA ALA A 149 -18.82 -1.89 -28.87
C ALA A 149 -18.73 -2.83 -27.66
N VAL A 150 -19.01 -4.13 -27.85
CA VAL A 150 -18.95 -5.12 -26.78
C VAL A 150 -17.70 -5.99 -26.90
N LEU A 151 -17.63 -6.82 -27.95
CA LEU A 151 -16.60 -7.85 -28.06
C LEU A 151 -15.19 -7.25 -28.19
N SER A 152 -15.01 -6.32 -29.12
CA SER A 152 -13.73 -5.65 -29.30
C SER A 152 -13.35 -4.78 -28.09
N ALA A 153 -14.32 -4.11 -27.46
CA ALA A 153 -14.09 -3.27 -26.28
C ALA A 153 -13.68 -4.07 -25.03
N ILE A 154 -14.31 -5.22 -24.77
CA ILE A 154 -13.91 -6.13 -23.69
C ILE A 154 -12.48 -6.63 -23.96
N GLY A 155 -12.17 -7.01 -25.21
CA GLY A 155 -10.82 -7.39 -25.60
C GLY A 155 -9.79 -6.27 -25.35
N ALA A 156 -10.13 -5.03 -25.73
CA ALA A 156 -9.31 -3.85 -25.47
C ALA A 156 -9.10 -3.60 -23.96
N SER A 157 -10.12 -3.82 -23.14
CA SER A 157 -10.01 -3.73 -21.68
C SER A 157 -9.02 -4.74 -21.10
N MET A 158 -9.11 -5.98 -21.56
CA MET A 158 -8.28 -7.09 -21.10
C MET A 158 -6.79 -6.92 -21.44
N VAL A 159 -6.45 -6.13 -22.46
CA VAL A 159 -5.06 -5.74 -22.74
C VAL A 159 -4.65 -4.44 -22.06
N PHE A 160 -5.60 -3.54 -21.80
CA PHE A 160 -5.38 -2.23 -21.19
C PHE A 160 -4.97 -2.32 -19.71
N TYR A 161 -5.72 -3.04 -18.88
CA TYR A 161 -5.45 -3.08 -17.42
C TYR A 161 -4.13 -3.77 -17.06
N PRO A 162 -3.77 -4.94 -17.63
CA PRO A 162 -2.47 -5.55 -17.38
C PRO A 162 -1.29 -4.66 -17.77
N ALA A 163 -1.42 -3.86 -18.84
CA ALA A 163 -0.39 -2.95 -19.30
C ALA A 163 -0.05 -1.86 -18.27
N PHE A 164 -1.06 -1.29 -17.59
CA PHE A 164 -0.82 -0.33 -16.50
C PHE A 164 -0.21 -1.00 -15.27
N ASN A 165 -0.86 -2.05 -14.79
CA ASN A 165 -0.51 -2.67 -13.51
C ASN A 165 0.88 -3.29 -13.53
N CYS A 166 1.26 -3.99 -14.61
CA CYS A 166 2.57 -4.62 -14.69
C CYS A 166 3.70 -3.60 -14.59
N VAL A 167 3.57 -2.44 -15.23
CA VAL A 167 4.62 -1.40 -15.23
C VAL A 167 4.83 -0.82 -13.84
N SER A 168 3.75 -0.64 -13.06
CA SER A 168 3.83 -0.19 -11.67
C SER A 168 4.62 -1.16 -10.78
N THR A 169 4.71 -2.46 -11.13
CA THR A 169 5.52 -3.44 -10.40
C THR A 169 7.03 -3.30 -10.62
N TRP A 170 7.47 -2.57 -11.65
CA TRP A 170 8.89 -2.41 -12.00
C TRP A 170 9.48 -1.06 -11.58
N PHE A 171 8.64 -0.03 -11.44
CA PHE A 171 9.08 1.36 -11.23
C PHE A 171 8.40 1.98 -10.01
N MET A 172 9.21 2.62 -9.17
CA MET A 172 8.78 3.41 -8.02
C MET A 172 9.32 4.84 -8.13
N LYS A 173 10.65 5.03 -8.17
CA LYS A 173 11.27 6.36 -8.29
C LYS A 173 11.04 7.01 -9.65
N LYS A 174 10.95 6.21 -10.72
CA LYS A 174 10.71 6.67 -12.10
C LYS A 174 9.30 6.34 -12.60
N ARG A 175 8.35 6.16 -11.68
CA ARG A 175 7.00 5.68 -11.98
C ARG A 175 6.26 6.64 -12.90
N GLY A 176 6.34 7.96 -12.67
CA GLY A 176 5.73 8.96 -13.55
C GLY A 176 6.26 8.87 -14.97
N MET A 177 7.59 8.84 -15.16
CA MET A 177 8.18 8.67 -16.48
C MET A 177 7.75 7.36 -17.17
N ALA A 178 7.78 6.23 -16.46
CA ALA A 178 7.45 4.92 -17.02
C ALA A 178 5.98 4.85 -17.46
N ILE A 179 5.05 5.26 -16.60
CA ILE A 179 3.63 5.34 -16.93
C ILE A 179 3.40 6.34 -18.06
N GLY A 180 4.07 7.48 -18.05
CA GLY A 180 4.00 8.46 -19.14
C GLY A 180 4.35 7.88 -20.52
N LEU A 181 5.40 7.06 -20.62
CA LEU A 181 5.80 6.37 -21.85
C LEU A 181 4.81 5.28 -22.29
N VAL A 182 4.13 4.64 -21.33
CA VAL A 182 3.03 3.71 -21.61
C VAL A 182 1.84 4.48 -22.19
N VAL A 183 1.41 5.54 -21.51
CA VAL A 183 0.27 6.39 -21.92
C VAL A 183 0.52 7.09 -23.25
N MET A 184 1.77 7.40 -23.59
CA MET A 184 2.16 7.88 -24.91
C MET A 184 1.68 6.98 -26.05
N GLY A 185 1.63 5.66 -25.86
CA GLY A 185 1.21 4.71 -26.88
C GLY A 185 -0.17 5.02 -27.46
N SER A 186 -1.14 5.40 -26.62
CA SER A 186 -2.48 5.74 -27.10
C SER A 186 -2.54 7.06 -27.85
N SER A 187 -1.63 8.01 -27.61
CA SER A 187 -1.48 9.20 -28.46
C SER A 187 -0.98 8.85 -29.85
N VAL A 188 0.05 7.99 -29.94
CA VAL A 188 0.57 7.56 -31.24
C VAL A 188 -0.52 6.80 -32.01
N GLY A 189 -1.25 5.90 -31.36
CA GLY A 189 -2.39 5.21 -31.96
C GLY A 189 -3.50 6.19 -32.40
N GLY A 190 -3.77 7.22 -31.60
CA GLY A 190 -4.74 8.28 -31.91
C GLY A 190 -4.30 9.24 -33.03
N VAL A 191 -3.04 9.19 -33.47
CA VAL A 191 -2.59 9.82 -34.72
C VAL A 191 -2.76 8.84 -35.89
N ILE A 192 -2.27 7.62 -35.72
CA ILE A 192 -2.15 6.64 -36.81
C ILE A 192 -3.50 6.10 -37.26
N PHE A 193 -4.36 5.63 -36.35
CA PHE A 193 -5.62 5.00 -36.75
C PHE A 193 -6.59 5.95 -37.45
N PRO A 194 -6.82 7.20 -36.98
CA PRO A 194 -7.69 8.13 -37.70
C PRO A 194 -7.20 8.42 -39.12
N ILE A 195 -5.90 8.68 -39.30
CA ILE A 195 -5.30 8.92 -40.62
C ILE A 195 -5.44 7.68 -41.51
N MET A 196 -5.16 6.50 -40.97
CA MET A 196 -5.34 5.23 -41.70
C MET A 196 -6.78 5.10 -42.19
N LEU A 197 -7.78 5.29 -41.33
CA LEU A 197 -9.19 5.11 -41.72
C LEU A 197 -9.66 6.16 -42.74
N ILE A 198 -9.29 7.43 -42.57
CA ILE A 198 -9.63 8.51 -43.50
C ILE A 198 -9.11 8.22 -44.92
N HIS A 199 -7.94 7.60 -45.06
CA HIS A 199 -7.36 7.28 -46.36
C HIS A 199 -7.73 5.88 -46.89
N LEU A 200 -7.87 4.88 -46.04
CA LEU A 200 -8.13 3.50 -46.44
C LEU A 200 -9.62 3.26 -46.76
N ILE A 201 -10.54 3.86 -46.01
CA ILE A 201 -11.97 3.65 -46.27
C ILE A 201 -12.35 4.07 -47.71
N PRO A 202 -11.92 5.23 -48.23
CA PRO A 202 -12.25 5.63 -49.60
C PRO A 202 -11.50 4.82 -50.68
N THR A 203 -10.33 4.26 -50.37
CA THR A 203 -9.46 3.63 -51.38
C THR A 203 -9.68 2.13 -51.51
N ILE A 204 -9.83 1.41 -50.39
CA ILE A 204 -9.97 -0.05 -50.36
C ILE A 204 -11.29 -0.51 -49.73
N GLY A 205 -12.15 0.43 -49.33
CA GLY A 205 -13.44 0.16 -48.71
C GLY A 205 -13.34 -0.14 -47.21
N PHE A 206 -14.46 0.02 -46.51
CA PHE A 206 -14.53 -0.13 -45.05
C PHE A 206 -14.05 -1.50 -44.56
N ALA A 207 -14.55 -2.59 -45.16
CA ALA A 207 -14.21 -3.94 -44.71
C ALA A 207 -12.68 -4.19 -44.70
N TRP A 208 -11.98 -3.82 -45.76
CA TRP A 208 -10.53 -3.99 -45.84
C TRP A 208 -9.75 -2.96 -45.01
N ALA A 209 -10.26 -1.74 -44.86
CA ALA A 209 -9.69 -0.76 -43.95
C ALA A 209 -9.68 -1.29 -42.50
N ILE A 210 -10.81 -1.81 -42.00
CA ILE A 210 -10.90 -2.38 -40.66
C ILE A 210 -9.99 -3.60 -40.48
N ARG A 211 -9.93 -4.50 -41.47
CA ARG A 211 -9.01 -5.66 -41.42
C ARG A 211 -7.55 -5.23 -41.37
N THR A 212 -7.17 -4.21 -42.14
CA THR A 212 -5.81 -3.66 -42.13
C THR A 212 -5.45 -3.14 -40.74
N CYS A 213 -6.34 -2.39 -40.09
CA CYS A 213 -6.16 -1.97 -38.71
C CYS A 213 -6.10 -3.18 -37.75
N ALA A 214 -6.96 -4.20 -37.92
CA ALA A 214 -6.97 -5.40 -37.08
C ALA A 214 -5.66 -6.19 -37.20
N PHE A 215 -5.04 -6.28 -38.38
CA PHE A 215 -3.73 -6.92 -38.57
C PHE A 215 -2.59 -6.14 -37.91
N LEU A 216 -2.61 -4.81 -37.98
CA LEU A 216 -1.66 -3.96 -37.24
C LEU A 216 -1.80 -4.17 -35.72
N ILE A 217 -3.05 -4.18 -35.23
CA ILE A 217 -3.37 -4.44 -33.83
C ILE A 217 -2.85 -5.82 -33.40
N LEU A 218 -3.09 -6.85 -34.21
CA LEU A 218 -2.61 -8.21 -33.94
C LEU A 218 -1.07 -8.24 -33.84
N ALA A 219 -0.35 -7.60 -34.77
CA ALA A 219 1.11 -7.56 -34.74
C ALA A 219 1.65 -6.89 -33.47
N LEU A 220 1.05 -5.76 -33.07
CA LEU A 220 1.42 -5.04 -31.84
C LEU A 220 1.08 -5.85 -30.58
N LEU A 221 -0.04 -6.57 -30.58
CA LEU A 221 -0.43 -7.39 -29.45
C LEU A 221 0.38 -8.68 -29.34
N ILE A 222 0.83 -9.28 -30.45
CA ILE A 222 1.83 -10.37 -30.43
C ILE A 222 3.10 -9.89 -29.74
N PHE A 223 3.58 -8.71 -30.11
CA PHE A 223 4.73 -8.07 -29.45
C PHE A 223 4.45 -7.83 -27.95
N ALA A 224 3.30 -7.28 -27.59
CA ALA A 224 2.94 -7.02 -26.19
C ALA A 224 2.86 -8.31 -25.35
N ASN A 225 2.25 -9.38 -25.86
CA ASN A 225 2.19 -10.69 -25.19
C ASN A 225 3.60 -11.25 -24.92
N SER A 226 4.54 -11.01 -25.83
CA SER A 226 5.92 -11.48 -25.66
C SER A 226 6.74 -10.67 -24.65
N THR A 227 6.37 -9.41 -24.38
CA THR A 227 7.20 -8.45 -23.63
C THR A 227 6.63 -8.04 -22.27
N VAL A 228 5.31 -7.95 -22.11
CA VAL A 228 4.68 -7.51 -20.86
C VAL A 228 4.81 -8.60 -19.79
N ARG A 229 5.42 -8.25 -18.66
CA ARG A 229 5.63 -9.15 -17.52
C ARG A 229 5.35 -8.42 -16.21
N SER A 230 4.78 -9.13 -15.23
CA SER A 230 4.72 -8.68 -13.83
C SER A 230 5.97 -9.16 -13.10
N ARG A 231 6.52 -8.35 -12.20
CA ARG A 231 7.58 -8.76 -11.27
C ARG A 231 7.03 -9.43 -10.02
N VAL A 232 5.77 -9.14 -9.69
CA VAL A 232 5.05 -9.70 -8.55
C VAL A 232 4.33 -10.96 -8.98
N ASP A 233 4.50 -12.02 -8.19
CA ASP A 233 3.87 -13.31 -8.43
C ASP A 233 2.36 -13.22 -8.14
N PRO A 234 1.50 -13.87 -8.95
CA PRO A 234 0.05 -13.85 -8.72
C PRO A 234 -0.30 -14.54 -7.39
N VAL A 235 -1.17 -13.90 -6.60
CA VAL A 235 -1.66 -14.44 -5.32
C VAL A 235 -3.18 -14.49 -5.37
N LYS A 236 -3.74 -15.70 -5.28
CA LYS A 236 -5.19 -15.88 -5.30
C LYS A 236 -5.81 -15.33 -4.03
N ARG A 237 -6.65 -14.30 -4.16
CA ARG A 237 -7.40 -13.72 -3.05
C ARG A 237 -8.91 -13.94 -3.25
N PRO A 238 -9.72 -14.11 -2.20
CA PRO A 238 -11.17 -14.17 -2.35
C PRO A 238 -11.71 -12.86 -2.93
N PHE A 239 -12.74 -12.94 -3.77
CA PHE A 239 -13.40 -11.74 -4.28
C PHE A 239 -14.24 -11.13 -3.16
N VAL A 240 -13.81 -9.98 -2.65
CA VAL A 240 -14.50 -9.24 -1.59
C VAL A 240 -15.01 -7.93 -2.16
N LEU A 241 -16.30 -7.85 -2.47
CA LEU A 241 -16.91 -6.68 -3.10
C LEU A 241 -16.72 -5.41 -2.24
N THR A 242 -16.75 -5.55 -0.92
CA THR A 242 -16.59 -4.42 0.01
C THR A 242 -15.21 -3.78 -0.09
N ALA A 243 -14.16 -4.54 -0.43
CA ALA A 243 -12.79 -4.02 -0.56
C ALA A 243 -12.67 -2.95 -1.67
N PHE A 244 -13.53 -2.96 -2.69
CA PHE A 244 -13.54 -1.94 -3.73
C PHE A 244 -14.19 -0.61 -3.30
N PHE A 245 -15.06 -0.66 -2.29
CA PHE A 245 -15.76 0.53 -1.79
C PHE A 245 -15.14 1.06 -0.50
N THR A 246 -14.34 0.26 0.21
CA THR A 246 -13.61 0.70 1.42
C THR A 246 -12.75 1.95 1.17
N PRO A 247 -11.97 2.05 0.08
CA PRO A 247 -11.18 3.25 -0.20
C PRO A 247 -12.01 4.53 -0.36
N LEU A 248 -13.30 4.44 -0.74
CA LEU A 248 -14.16 5.63 -0.85
C LEU A 248 -14.53 6.24 0.51
N ARG A 249 -14.27 5.53 1.63
CA ARG A 249 -14.42 6.10 2.97
C ARG A 249 -13.29 7.06 3.32
N GLU A 250 -12.20 7.00 2.57
CA GLU A 250 -11.02 7.81 2.77
C GLU A 250 -11.20 9.18 2.11
N ILE A 251 -11.02 10.24 2.89
CA ILE A 251 -11.13 11.60 2.36
C ILE A 251 -10.11 11.85 1.23
N PRO A 252 -8.81 11.51 1.36
CA PRO A 252 -7.83 11.73 0.29
C PRO A 252 -8.16 10.99 -1.01
N PHE A 253 -8.57 9.73 -0.91
CA PHE A 253 -8.97 8.92 -2.07
C PHE A 253 -10.21 9.48 -2.76
N THR A 254 -11.24 9.82 -1.98
CA THR A 254 -12.49 10.35 -2.52
C THR A 254 -12.31 11.71 -3.18
N LEU A 255 -11.54 12.62 -2.57
CA LEU A 255 -11.23 13.92 -3.16
C LEU A 255 -10.41 13.79 -4.44
N THR A 256 -9.41 12.90 -4.45
CA THR A 256 -8.58 12.66 -5.64
C THR A 256 -9.39 12.05 -6.78
N THR A 257 -10.24 11.07 -6.47
CA THR A 257 -11.15 10.44 -7.44
C THR A 257 -12.13 11.45 -8.02
N ALA A 258 -12.73 12.30 -7.17
CA ALA A 258 -13.62 13.37 -7.63
C ALA A 258 -12.89 14.38 -8.53
N ALA A 259 -11.67 14.78 -8.18
CA ALA A 259 -10.87 15.69 -9.01
C ALA A 259 -10.54 15.08 -10.39
N ILE A 260 -10.14 13.79 -10.43
CA ILE A 260 -9.87 13.07 -11.68
C ILE A 260 -11.14 12.97 -12.53
N PHE A 261 -12.31 12.72 -11.91
CA PHE A 261 -13.59 12.71 -12.61
C PHE A 261 -13.88 14.05 -13.31
N PHE A 262 -13.78 15.18 -12.59
CA PHE A 262 -14.02 16.50 -13.18
C PHE A 262 -13.00 16.85 -14.27
N PHE A 263 -11.75 16.43 -14.11
CA PHE A 263 -10.72 16.58 -15.14
C PHE A 263 -11.13 15.85 -16.43
N TYR A 264 -11.45 14.55 -16.36
CA TYR A 264 -11.84 13.78 -17.55
C TYR A 264 -13.12 14.30 -18.17
N TRP A 265 -14.11 14.71 -17.36
CA TRP A 265 -15.36 15.25 -17.87
C TRP A 265 -15.14 16.51 -18.71
N GLY A 266 -14.27 17.44 -18.27
CA GLY A 266 -13.90 18.61 -19.06
C GLY A 266 -13.00 18.29 -20.25
N MET A 267 -12.13 17.28 -20.12
CA MET A 267 -11.13 16.94 -21.14
C MET A 267 -11.71 16.43 -22.46
N PHE A 268 -12.78 15.62 -22.40
CA PHE A 268 -13.35 15.02 -23.62
C PHE A 268 -14.11 16.01 -24.50
N LEU A 269 -14.52 17.17 -23.97
CA LEU A 269 -15.30 18.16 -24.71
C LEU A 269 -14.52 18.76 -25.89
N PRO A 270 -13.33 19.38 -25.71
CA PRO A 270 -12.55 19.86 -26.85
C PRO A 270 -12.16 18.74 -27.81
N LEU A 271 -11.77 17.57 -27.29
CA LEU A 271 -11.37 16.43 -28.13
C LEU A 271 -12.50 15.98 -29.07
N THR A 272 -13.75 16.04 -28.61
CA THR A 272 -14.92 15.66 -29.41
C THR A 272 -15.35 16.74 -30.41
N TYR A 273 -15.33 18.02 -30.00
CA TYR A 273 -15.98 19.09 -30.78
C TYR A 273 -15.03 19.99 -31.58
N ILE A 274 -13.72 19.87 -31.43
CA ILE A 274 -12.73 20.73 -32.10
C ILE A 274 -12.84 20.74 -33.63
N VAL A 275 -13.20 19.62 -34.25
CA VAL A 275 -13.36 19.54 -35.72
C VAL A 275 -14.59 20.33 -36.17
N VAL A 276 -15.73 20.12 -35.50
CA VAL A 276 -17.01 20.76 -35.84
C VAL A 276 -16.92 22.27 -35.64
N GLU A 277 -16.31 22.70 -34.53
CA GLU A 277 -16.06 24.11 -34.24
C GLU A 277 -15.15 24.75 -35.30
N ALA A 278 -14.03 24.11 -35.66
CA ALA A 278 -13.14 24.63 -36.69
C ALA A 278 -13.81 24.77 -38.06
N VAL A 279 -14.64 23.79 -38.45
CA VAL A 279 -15.42 23.87 -39.70
C VAL A 279 -16.43 25.01 -39.64
N ALA A 280 -17.12 25.19 -38.51
CA ALA A 280 -18.05 26.31 -38.32
C ALA A 280 -17.36 27.69 -38.40
N GLN A 281 -16.08 27.77 -38.02
CA GLN A 281 -15.22 28.95 -38.16
C GLN A 281 -14.61 29.11 -39.58
N GLY A 282 -15.00 28.26 -40.53
CA GLY A 282 -14.57 28.34 -41.94
C GLY A 282 -13.27 27.59 -42.27
N MET A 283 -12.79 26.69 -41.40
CA MET A 283 -11.68 25.80 -41.74
C MET A 283 -12.14 24.74 -42.75
N PRO A 284 -11.40 24.49 -43.85
CA PRO A 284 -11.70 23.40 -44.76
C PRO A 284 -11.70 22.05 -44.02
N LEU A 285 -12.68 21.19 -44.33
CA LEU A 285 -12.83 19.87 -43.71
C LEU A 285 -11.56 19.00 -43.81
N THR A 286 -10.84 19.13 -44.94
CA THR A 286 -9.56 18.43 -45.15
C THR A 286 -8.51 18.78 -44.12
N LEU A 287 -8.47 20.04 -43.65
CA LEU A 287 -7.56 20.51 -42.60
C LEU A 287 -8.14 20.24 -41.20
N ALA A 288 -9.44 20.46 -41.01
CA ALA A 288 -10.11 20.25 -39.71
C ALA A 288 -9.97 18.81 -39.21
N ASN A 289 -10.03 17.82 -40.12
CA ASN A 289 -9.83 16.41 -39.80
C ASN A 289 -8.43 16.09 -39.23
N TYR A 290 -7.43 16.96 -39.45
CA TYR A 290 -6.11 16.80 -38.85
C TYR A 290 -5.98 17.40 -37.44
N LEU A 291 -6.96 18.16 -36.94
CA LEU A 291 -6.88 18.77 -35.60
C LEU A 291 -6.78 17.72 -34.48
N VAL A 292 -7.53 16.61 -34.58
CA VAL A 292 -7.45 15.51 -33.62
C VAL A 292 -6.09 14.80 -33.68
N PRO A 293 -5.56 14.43 -34.86
CA PRO A 293 -4.18 13.96 -34.99
C PRO A 293 -3.12 14.95 -34.46
N ILE A 294 -3.24 16.25 -34.74
CA ILE A 294 -2.32 17.28 -34.24
C ILE A 294 -2.34 17.32 -32.72
N LEU A 295 -3.53 17.33 -32.11
CA LEU A 295 -3.72 17.30 -30.66
C LEU A 295 -3.09 16.04 -30.05
N ASN A 296 -3.37 14.86 -30.60
CA ASN A 296 -2.78 13.61 -30.12
C ASN A 296 -1.26 13.58 -30.29
N GLY A 297 -0.73 14.10 -31.40
CA GLY A 297 0.70 14.24 -31.64
C GLY A 297 1.38 15.16 -30.61
N ALA A 298 0.77 16.29 -30.28
CA ALA A 298 1.26 17.19 -29.23
C ALA A 298 1.14 16.55 -27.82
N SER A 299 0.12 15.72 -27.61
CA SER A 299 -0.10 14.99 -26.36
C SER A 299 0.99 13.98 -26.02
N ILE A 300 1.78 13.51 -27.01
CA ILE A 300 2.99 12.71 -26.79
C ILE A 300 3.94 13.45 -25.84
N ILE A 301 4.17 14.75 -26.06
CA ILE A 301 5.03 15.58 -25.20
C ILE A 301 4.39 15.74 -23.82
N GLY A 302 3.08 16.00 -23.78
CA GLY A 302 2.32 16.15 -22.53
C GLY A 302 2.36 14.91 -21.63
N ARG A 303 2.27 13.72 -22.22
CA ARG A 303 2.27 12.45 -21.51
C ARG A 303 3.66 12.02 -21.05
N THR A 304 4.72 12.55 -21.63
CA THR A 304 6.09 12.14 -21.32
C THR A 304 6.83 13.16 -20.45
N VAL A 305 6.94 14.41 -20.90
CA VAL A 305 7.80 15.42 -20.27
C VAL A 305 7.26 15.87 -18.90
N PRO A 306 6.01 16.38 -18.77
CA PRO A 306 5.42 16.69 -17.46
C PRO A 306 5.41 15.51 -16.49
N ASN A 307 5.15 14.30 -16.97
CA ASN A 307 5.13 13.09 -16.14
C ASN A 307 6.53 12.74 -15.60
N ALA A 308 7.59 12.88 -16.40
CA ALA A 308 8.96 12.72 -15.94
C ALA A 308 9.41 13.85 -14.99
N LEU A 309 8.93 15.07 -15.19
CA LEU A 309 9.20 16.21 -14.29
C LEU A 309 8.46 16.08 -12.96
N ALA A 310 7.28 15.47 -12.96
CA ALA A 310 6.48 15.22 -11.77
C ALA A 310 7.21 14.35 -10.75
N ASP A 311 8.04 13.41 -11.20
CA ASP A 311 8.88 12.58 -10.31
C ASP A 311 9.87 13.41 -9.46
N LYS A 312 10.16 14.67 -9.85
CA LYS A 312 11.05 15.60 -9.11
C LYS A 312 10.31 16.71 -8.37
N VAL A 313 9.22 17.20 -8.94
CA VAL A 313 8.48 18.39 -8.46
C VAL A 313 7.25 18.00 -7.61
N GLY A 314 6.88 16.72 -7.64
CA GLY A 314 5.68 16.15 -7.01
C GLY A 314 4.52 16.01 -8.00
N HIS A 315 3.86 14.85 -7.98
CA HIS A 315 2.79 14.51 -8.92
C HIS A 315 1.55 15.39 -8.79
N PHE A 316 1.11 15.68 -7.55
CA PHE A 316 -0.02 16.59 -7.31
C PHE A 316 0.27 18.02 -7.80
N ASN A 317 1.48 18.53 -7.54
CA ASN A 317 1.89 19.88 -7.98
C ASN A 317 1.86 20.00 -9.51
N MET A 318 2.39 18.99 -10.21
CA MET A 318 2.37 18.96 -11.67
C MET A 318 0.95 18.87 -12.23
N MET A 319 0.08 18.06 -11.62
CA MET A 319 -1.33 17.94 -12.04
C MET A 319 -2.07 19.27 -11.92
N ILE A 320 -1.88 19.99 -10.80
CA ILE A 320 -2.49 21.31 -10.58
C ILE A 320 -2.00 22.31 -11.62
N LEU A 321 -0.69 22.37 -11.86
CA LEU A 321 -0.09 23.30 -12.81
C LEU A 321 -0.60 23.07 -14.25
N MET A 322 -0.64 21.81 -14.69
CA MET A 322 -1.12 21.46 -16.03
C MET A 322 -2.63 21.65 -16.19
N SER A 323 -3.41 21.40 -15.13
CA SER A 323 -4.86 21.66 -15.12
C SER A 323 -5.16 23.16 -15.18
N ALA A 324 -4.41 23.98 -14.44
CA ALA A 324 -4.51 25.44 -14.50
C ALA A 324 -4.15 25.96 -15.90
N PHE A 325 -3.06 25.46 -16.50
CA PHE A 325 -2.69 25.82 -17.87
C PHE A 325 -3.76 25.41 -18.89
N THR A 326 -4.32 24.21 -18.77
CA THR A 326 -5.45 23.75 -19.61
C THR A 326 -6.66 24.69 -19.49
N THR A 327 -6.99 25.11 -18.25
CA THR A 327 -8.12 26.02 -17.99
C THR A 327 -7.90 27.38 -18.65
N ILE A 328 -6.69 27.93 -18.57
CA ILE A 328 -6.33 29.19 -19.24
C ILE A 328 -6.46 29.06 -20.76
N LEU A 329 -6.03 27.95 -21.36
CA LEU A 329 -6.17 27.71 -22.80
C LEU A 329 -7.63 27.64 -23.24
N ILE A 330 -8.47 26.95 -22.47
CA ILE A 330 -9.91 26.86 -22.78
C ILE A 330 -10.55 28.25 -22.73
N LEU A 331 -10.37 28.98 -21.63
CA LEU A 331 -11.04 30.26 -21.42
C LEU A 331 -10.45 31.39 -22.28
N GLY A 332 -9.13 31.42 -22.44
CA GLY A 332 -8.41 32.50 -23.11
C GLY A 332 -8.18 32.28 -24.60
N VAL A 333 -8.22 31.04 -25.09
CA VAL A 333 -7.94 30.71 -26.50
C VAL A 333 -9.13 30.07 -27.18
N TRP A 334 -9.70 28.98 -26.63
CA TRP A 334 -10.74 28.22 -27.33
C TRP A 334 -12.09 28.92 -27.39
N LEU A 335 -12.57 29.49 -26.28
CA LEU A 335 -13.85 30.21 -26.27
C LEU A 335 -13.87 31.43 -27.21
N PRO A 336 -12.85 32.32 -27.24
CA PRO A 336 -12.80 33.46 -28.16
C PRO A 336 -12.15 33.14 -29.51
N ILE A 337 -11.99 31.86 -29.85
CA ILE A 337 -11.15 31.45 -30.98
C ILE A 337 -11.66 32.02 -32.31
N SER A 338 -10.72 32.51 -33.12
CA SER A 338 -11.00 32.95 -34.48
C SER A 338 -9.82 32.64 -35.40
N GLY A 339 -10.13 32.04 -36.55
CA GLY A 339 -9.16 31.73 -37.59
C GLY A 339 -8.38 30.43 -37.40
N GLN A 340 -7.90 29.89 -38.52
CA GLN A 340 -7.32 28.54 -38.61
C GLN A 340 -6.04 28.36 -37.79
N ALA A 341 -5.18 29.40 -37.74
CA ALA A 341 -3.93 29.33 -36.99
C ALA A 341 -4.16 29.20 -35.48
N ALA A 342 -5.19 29.88 -34.95
CA ALA A 342 -5.55 29.80 -33.54
C ALA A 342 -6.08 28.41 -33.19
N SER A 343 -6.93 27.79 -34.03
CA SER A 343 -7.42 26.41 -33.83
C SER A 343 -6.30 25.38 -33.81
N ILE A 344 -5.31 25.51 -34.70
CA ILE A 344 -4.13 24.62 -34.72
C ILE A 344 -3.27 24.84 -33.47
N ALA A 345 -2.99 26.10 -33.11
CA ALA A 345 -2.22 26.41 -31.91
C ALA A 345 -2.90 25.89 -30.64
N PHE A 346 -4.23 26.08 -30.52
CA PHE A 346 -5.02 25.52 -29.44
C PHE A 346 -4.90 23.99 -29.39
N ALA A 347 -5.08 23.29 -30.51
CA ALA A 347 -4.93 21.83 -30.56
C ALA A 347 -3.58 21.36 -30.02
N VAL A 348 -2.48 22.05 -30.37
CA VAL A 348 -1.12 21.73 -29.90
C VAL A 348 -0.98 21.94 -28.39
N PHE A 349 -1.27 23.15 -27.89
CA PHE A 349 -1.06 23.46 -26.47
C PHE A 349 -2.04 22.71 -25.56
N TYR A 350 -3.27 22.51 -26.04
CA TYR A 350 -4.26 21.69 -25.35
C TYR A 350 -3.80 20.23 -25.29
N GLY A 351 -3.28 19.67 -26.39
CA GLY A 351 -2.73 18.31 -26.41
C GLY A 351 -1.62 18.11 -25.38
N ILE A 352 -0.68 19.05 -25.27
CA ILE A 352 0.41 19.02 -24.27
C ILE A 352 -0.15 19.06 -22.85
N SER A 353 -1.03 20.01 -22.56
CA SER A 353 -1.54 20.25 -21.19
C SER A 353 -2.48 19.14 -20.71
N SER A 354 -3.47 18.75 -21.53
CA SER A 354 -4.39 17.66 -21.22
C SER A 354 -3.70 16.29 -21.17
N GLY A 355 -2.69 16.06 -22.03
CA GLY A 355 -1.91 14.83 -22.04
C GLY A 355 -1.20 14.54 -20.72
N ALA A 356 -0.74 15.59 -20.03
CA ALA A 356 -0.10 15.45 -18.73
C ALA A 356 -1.03 14.80 -17.69
N GLY A 357 -2.28 15.25 -17.63
CA GLY A 357 -3.25 14.75 -16.66
C GLY A 357 -3.62 13.28 -16.86
N ILE A 358 -3.65 12.78 -18.11
CA ILE A 358 -3.91 11.37 -18.40
C ILE A 358 -2.82 10.46 -17.81
N GLY A 359 -1.55 10.87 -17.93
CA GLY A 359 -0.43 10.12 -17.36
C GLY A 359 -0.35 10.22 -15.83
N LEU A 360 -0.68 11.37 -15.26
CA LEU A 360 -0.55 11.64 -13.83
C LEU A 360 -1.69 11.02 -12.99
N ALA A 361 -2.92 10.98 -13.52
CA ALA A 361 -4.09 10.46 -12.81
C ALA A 361 -3.87 9.08 -12.13
N PRO A 362 -3.38 8.03 -12.83
CA PRO A 362 -3.11 6.74 -12.19
C PRO A 362 -2.00 6.80 -11.13
N VAL A 363 -1.01 7.69 -11.30
CA VAL A 363 0.10 7.86 -10.35
C VAL A 363 -0.40 8.48 -9.04
N LEU A 364 -1.32 9.44 -9.11
CA LEU A 364 -1.94 10.06 -7.93
C LEU A 364 -2.71 9.03 -7.09
N ILE A 365 -3.50 8.17 -7.73
CA ILE A 365 -4.23 7.09 -7.06
C ILE A 365 -3.27 6.11 -6.39
N HIS A 366 -2.18 5.76 -7.07
CA HIS A 366 -1.16 4.87 -6.50
C HIS A 366 -0.51 5.47 -5.25
N GLN A 367 -0.14 6.74 -5.30
CA GLN A 367 0.55 7.44 -4.21
C GLN A 367 -0.28 7.49 -2.92
N ILE A 368 -1.60 7.56 -3.04
CA ILE A 368 -2.51 7.61 -1.88
C ILE A 368 -2.99 6.22 -1.43
N SER A 369 -2.90 5.21 -2.31
CA SER A 369 -3.36 3.84 -2.00
C SER A 369 -2.25 2.97 -1.37
N GLU A 370 -0.97 3.31 -1.57
CA GLU A 370 0.20 2.63 -0.93
C GLU A 370 0.29 2.85 0.60
N VAL A 371 -0.67 3.54 1.22
CA VAL A 371 -0.72 3.79 2.69
C VAL A 371 -1.70 2.85 3.42
N GLN A 372 -2.42 1.96 2.70
CA GLN A 372 -3.49 1.16 3.33
C GLN A 372 -3.39 -0.35 3.27
N ASP A 373 -2.48 -0.90 2.49
CA ASP A 373 -2.15 -2.32 2.62
C ASP A 373 -0.97 -2.48 3.60
N MET A 374 -1.34 -2.50 4.88
CA MET A 374 -0.74 -3.26 5.98
C MET A 374 0.77 -3.08 6.27
N GLY A 375 1.11 -2.30 7.31
CA GLY A 375 2.26 -2.60 8.19
C GLY A 375 3.59 -1.86 7.99
N ASN A 376 3.73 -0.89 7.08
CA ASN A 376 5.04 -0.39 6.65
C ASN A 376 5.52 0.97 7.16
N ASP A 377 4.87 1.58 8.15
CA ASP A 377 5.42 2.81 8.75
C ASP A 377 6.83 2.57 9.34
N THR A 378 7.18 1.35 9.74
CA THR A 378 8.50 1.01 10.27
C THR A 378 9.57 0.76 9.19
N ILE A 379 9.19 0.26 8.01
CA ILE A 379 10.13 -0.01 6.89
C ILE A 379 10.67 1.30 6.29
N ASN A 380 9.85 2.36 6.24
CA ASN A 380 10.30 3.69 5.81
C ASN A 380 11.35 4.31 6.75
N HIS A 381 11.30 3.98 8.05
CA HIS A 381 12.31 4.41 9.02
C HIS A 381 13.64 3.66 8.86
N TYR A 382 13.60 2.39 8.43
CA TYR A 382 14.78 1.56 8.19
C TYR A 382 15.63 2.04 7.00
N GLU A 383 15.00 2.31 5.85
CA GLU A 383 15.70 2.85 4.67
C GLU A 383 16.31 4.22 4.95
N MET A 384 15.68 5.01 5.83
CA MET A 384 16.24 6.26 6.34
C MET A 384 17.46 5.99 7.22
N ALA A 385 17.36 5.11 8.22
CA ALA A 385 18.40 4.85 9.21
C ALA A 385 19.70 4.27 8.63
N ARG A 386 19.59 3.46 7.56
CA ARG A 386 20.74 2.78 6.93
C ARG A 386 21.56 3.68 5.99
N ASN A 387 20.94 4.76 5.47
CA ASN A 387 21.56 5.69 4.52
C ASN A 387 22.18 6.94 5.16
N VAL A 388 22.20 7.04 6.49
CA VAL A 388 22.77 8.19 7.20
C VAL A 388 24.18 7.91 7.72
N GLY A 389 25.06 8.92 7.65
CA GLY A 389 26.44 8.82 8.11
C GLY A 389 26.56 8.54 9.62
N ASP A 390 27.74 8.10 10.07
CA ASP A 390 27.97 7.64 11.46
C ASP A 390 27.56 8.64 12.56
N GLY A 391 27.56 9.95 12.27
CA GLY A 391 27.09 11.00 13.19
C GLY A 391 25.59 10.98 13.48
N ASP A 392 24.79 10.43 12.56
CA ASP A 392 23.33 10.54 12.54
C ASP A 392 22.62 9.25 13.03
N ARG A 393 23.40 8.18 13.28
CA ARG A 393 22.95 6.89 13.84
C ARG A 393 22.43 6.97 15.27
N TYR A 394 22.66 8.10 15.96
CA TYR A 394 22.29 8.28 17.37
C TYR A 394 20.77 8.21 17.60
N VAL A 395 19.98 8.49 16.57
CA VAL A 395 18.51 8.60 16.61
C VAL A 395 17.82 7.24 16.65
N PHE A 396 18.31 6.28 15.86
CA PHE A 396 17.76 4.92 15.74
C PHE A 396 18.58 3.90 16.51
N LYS A 397 19.53 4.33 17.33
CA LYS A 397 20.48 3.46 18.03
C LYS A 397 19.80 2.31 18.78
N ASP A 398 18.63 2.54 19.36
CA ASP A 398 17.88 1.53 20.10
C ASP A 398 17.31 0.43 19.20
N TRP A 399 16.83 0.80 18.02
CA TRP A 399 16.29 -0.13 17.02
C TRP A 399 17.41 -0.79 16.20
N LEU A 400 18.40 -0.02 15.73
CA LEU A 400 19.59 -0.51 15.01
C LEU A 400 20.44 -1.46 15.87
N SER A 401 20.63 -1.16 17.16
CA SER A 401 21.37 -2.07 18.06
C SER A 401 20.68 -3.41 18.29
N THR A 402 19.37 -3.51 17.98
CA THR A 402 18.62 -4.77 18.01
C THR A 402 18.88 -5.57 16.74
N GLN A 403 18.91 -4.91 15.58
CA GLN A 403 19.23 -5.54 14.28
C GLN A 403 20.70 -5.94 14.18
N GLU A 404 21.60 -5.23 14.87
CA GLU A 404 23.04 -5.53 14.93
C GLU A 404 23.37 -6.60 15.98
N GLN A 405 22.43 -6.99 16.84
CA GLN A 405 22.64 -8.06 17.81
C GLN A 405 22.61 -9.43 17.11
N THR A 406 23.56 -10.30 17.46
CA THR A 406 23.47 -11.72 17.09
C THR A 406 22.32 -12.33 17.88
N ILE A 407 21.18 -12.49 17.23
CA ILE A 407 19.97 -13.03 17.86
C ILE A 407 20.11 -14.56 17.96
N PRO A 408 19.91 -15.19 19.13
CA PRO A 408 20.02 -16.64 19.27
C PRO A 408 18.97 -17.37 18.42
N LEU A 409 19.35 -18.55 17.90
CA LEU A 409 18.40 -19.46 17.27
C LEU A 409 17.42 -19.97 18.32
N LEU A 410 16.13 -19.80 18.07
CA LEU A 410 15.05 -20.32 18.90
C LEU A 410 14.42 -21.51 18.19
N ALA A 411 14.15 -22.59 18.93
CA ALA A 411 13.47 -23.75 18.36
C ALA A 411 12.01 -23.42 18.01
N ASP A 412 11.51 -23.99 16.90
CA ASP A 412 10.12 -23.81 16.45
C ASP A 412 9.10 -24.21 17.52
N ILE A 413 9.43 -25.22 18.32
CA ILE A 413 8.68 -25.64 19.50
C ILE A 413 9.67 -25.79 20.64
N GLU A 414 9.42 -25.10 21.75
CA GLU A 414 10.25 -25.20 22.94
C GLU A 414 9.37 -25.33 24.18
N GLN A 415 9.54 -26.43 24.92
CA GLN A 415 8.93 -26.58 26.22
C GLN A 415 9.77 -25.78 27.23
N LEU A 416 9.24 -24.63 27.65
CA LEU A 416 9.93 -23.71 28.56
C LEU A 416 9.83 -24.18 30.02
N THR A 417 8.69 -24.72 30.39
CA THR A 417 8.41 -25.34 31.70
C THR A 417 7.45 -26.52 31.54
N ASP A 418 7.14 -27.22 32.63
CA ASP A 418 6.13 -28.30 32.63
C ASP A 418 4.74 -27.83 32.17
N ARG A 419 4.46 -26.52 32.19
CA ARG A 419 3.15 -25.93 31.85
C ARG A 419 3.18 -24.88 30.74
N VAL A 420 4.35 -24.48 30.23
CA VAL A 420 4.46 -23.46 29.17
C VAL A 420 5.23 -24.04 27.99
N VAL A 421 4.57 -24.09 26.84
CA VAL A 421 5.18 -24.45 25.55
C VAL A 421 5.11 -23.23 24.64
N ARG A 422 6.26 -22.85 24.07
CA ARG A 422 6.35 -21.77 23.08
C ARG A 422 6.38 -22.37 21.68
N PHE A 423 5.57 -21.81 20.80
CA PHE A 423 5.59 -22.04 19.36
C PHE A 423 6.09 -20.79 18.68
N MET A 424 7.03 -20.94 17.75
CA MET A 424 7.50 -19.84 16.91
C MET A 424 6.57 -19.71 15.70
N GLY A 425 5.99 -18.53 15.50
CA GLY A 425 5.30 -18.20 14.26
C GLY A 425 6.27 -18.21 13.08
N GLY A 426 5.87 -18.76 11.95
CA GLY A 426 6.67 -18.83 10.71
C GLY A 426 6.86 -17.49 9.99
N ASN A 427 6.80 -16.39 10.74
CA ASN A 427 6.79 -15.00 10.27
C ASN A 427 8.00 -14.19 10.79
N PRO A 428 9.26 -14.65 10.59
CA PRO A 428 10.42 -13.86 10.98
C PRO A 428 10.46 -12.55 10.17
N GLY A 429 10.93 -11.49 10.81
CA GLY A 429 10.93 -10.15 10.21
C GLY A 429 11.73 -9.16 11.03
N GLU A 430 11.95 -7.96 10.51
CA GLU A 430 12.70 -6.92 11.22
C GLU A 430 12.00 -6.49 12.52
N MET A 431 10.66 -6.60 12.59
CA MET A 431 9.87 -6.30 13.78
C MET A 431 9.58 -7.56 14.62
N GLN A 432 9.32 -8.68 13.95
CA GLN A 432 8.98 -9.95 14.59
C GLN A 432 10.21 -10.74 15.08
N LEU A 433 11.42 -10.28 14.76
CA LEU A 433 12.69 -10.97 15.02
C LEU A 433 12.69 -12.38 14.41
N GLN A 434 12.82 -13.42 15.23
CA GLN A 434 12.77 -14.82 14.79
C GLN A 434 11.36 -15.30 14.45
N GLY A 435 10.32 -14.52 14.74
CA GLY A 435 8.91 -14.87 14.59
C GLY A 435 8.09 -14.45 15.81
N THR A 436 6.76 -14.50 15.69
CA THR A 436 5.85 -14.19 16.81
C THR A 436 5.69 -15.42 17.69
N ASN A 437 6.08 -15.31 18.96
CA ASN A 437 5.91 -16.35 19.96
C ASN A 437 4.43 -16.51 20.30
N THR A 438 3.93 -17.72 20.13
CA THR A 438 2.62 -18.17 20.59
C THR A 438 2.81 -19.13 21.77
N TYR A 439 2.00 -19.00 22.82
CA TYR A 439 2.19 -19.78 24.05
C TYR A 439 1.01 -20.67 24.35
N LEU A 440 1.28 -21.96 24.56
CA LEU A 440 0.30 -22.93 25.03
C LEU A 440 0.56 -23.25 26.50
N ILE A 441 -0.48 -23.09 27.34
CA ILE A 441 -0.33 -22.98 28.79
C ILE A 441 -1.28 -23.96 29.50
N GLY A 442 -0.72 -24.72 30.45
CA GLY A 442 -1.40 -25.69 31.31
C GLY A 442 -0.73 -27.07 31.31
N THR A 443 -1.26 -27.99 32.12
CA THR A 443 -0.75 -29.38 32.28
C THR A 443 -1.76 -30.49 31.95
N GLY A 444 -3.08 -30.23 31.95
CA GLY A 444 -4.15 -31.19 31.55
C GLY A 444 -4.36 -31.44 30.03
N HIS A 445 -5.57 -31.76 29.58
CA HIS A 445 -5.87 -31.86 28.13
C HIS A 445 -6.38 -30.55 27.52
N SER A 446 -7.09 -29.74 28.31
CA SER A 446 -7.59 -28.42 27.89
C SER A 446 -6.57 -27.34 28.27
N ARG A 447 -6.20 -26.47 27.34
CA ARG A 447 -5.10 -25.49 27.46
C ARG A 447 -5.56 -24.06 27.20
N ILE A 448 -4.76 -23.08 27.64
CA ILE A 448 -4.90 -21.68 27.21
C ILE A 448 -3.87 -21.42 26.11
N LEU A 449 -4.31 -20.76 25.04
CA LEU A 449 -3.45 -20.25 23.98
C LEU A 449 -3.31 -18.72 24.15
N ILE A 450 -2.09 -18.18 24.17
CA ILE A 450 -1.83 -16.75 24.09
C ILE A 450 -1.26 -16.42 22.71
N ASP A 451 -1.93 -15.50 22.04
CA ASP A 451 -1.72 -15.14 20.63
C ASP A 451 -1.87 -16.33 19.69
N THR A 452 -1.96 -16.08 18.38
CA THR A 452 -2.38 -17.08 17.40
C THR A 452 -1.50 -17.03 16.16
N GLY A 453 -0.18 -17.21 16.31
CA GLY A 453 0.70 -17.40 15.16
C GLY A 453 0.23 -18.55 14.23
N GLU A 454 0.86 -18.70 13.05
CA GLU A 454 0.47 -19.67 11.99
C GLU A 454 0.71 -21.16 12.36
N ALA A 455 0.12 -21.68 13.44
CA ALA A 455 0.29 -23.06 13.88
C ALA A 455 -1.05 -23.82 14.05
N ASN A 456 -1.04 -25.09 13.61
CA ASN A 456 -2.20 -25.99 13.61
C ASN A 456 -2.12 -26.94 14.82
N HIS A 457 -3.18 -27.04 15.63
CA HIS A 457 -3.12 -27.73 16.92
C HIS A 457 -4.22 -28.79 17.09
N ASP A 458 -3.81 -30.03 17.41
CA ASP A 458 -4.70 -31.14 17.80
C ASP A 458 -4.88 -31.18 19.34
N ILE A 459 -5.22 -30.02 19.93
CA ILE A 459 -5.32 -29.82 21.39
C ILE A 459 -6.60 -29.02 21.69
N ASP A 460 -7.38 -29.43 22.70
CA ASP A 460 -8.57 -28.69 23.15
C ASP A 460 -8.15 -27.37 23.82
N LEU A 461 -8.67 -26.25 23.32
CA LEU A 461 -8.36 -24.91 23.81
C LEU A 461 -9.53 -24.38 24.64
N ALA A 462 -9.32 -24.23 25.95
CA ALA A 462 -10.31 -23.63 26.85
C ALA A 462 -10.48 -22.13 26.58
N HIS A 463 -9.37 -21.44 26.34
CA HIS A 463 -9.32 -20.00 26.11
C HIS A 463 -8.24 -19.66 25.08
N ILE A 464 -8.54 -18.72 24.19
CA ILE A 464 -7.59 -18.09 23.27
C ILE A 464 -7.53 -16.61 23.66
N LEU A 465 -6.40 -16.17 24.21
CA LEU A 465 -6.21 -14.82 24.72
C LEU A 465 -5.31 -14.04 23.77
N LEU A 466 -5.83 -12.96 23.20
CA LEU A 466 -5.07 -12.10 22.28
C LEU A 466 -4.50 -10.92 23.05
N THR A 467 -3.20 -10.67 22.88
CA THR A 467 -2.51 -9.56 23.54
C THR A 467 -2.95 -8.22 22.99
N HIS A 468 -3.03 -8.05 21.67
CA HIS A 468 -3.43 -6.78 21.03
C HIS A 468 -3.83 -6.96 19.55
N TRP A 469 -4.17 -5.87 18.86
CA TRP A 469 -4.76 -5.90 17.52
C TRP A 469 -3.82 -6.25 16.36
N HIS A 470 -2.50 -6.23 16.54
CA HIS A 470 -1.56 -6.46 15.44
C HIS A 470 -1.77 -7.83 14.77
N GLY A 471 -1.57 -7.85 13.45
CA GLY A 471 -1.97 -8.96 12.60
C GLY A 471 -1.21 -10.26 12.87
N ASP A 472 0.01 -10.19 13.36
CA ASP A 472 0.83 -11.35 13.69
C ASP A 472 0.46 -12.02 15.02
N HIS A 473 -0.33 -11.36 15.87
CA HIS A 473 -0.87 -11.91 17.11
C HIS A 473 -2.28 -12.47 16.92
N THR A 474 -3.05 -11.88 16.00
CA THR A 474 -4.46 -12.18 15.73
C THR A 474 -4.68 -13.01 14.46
N GLY A 475 -3.63 -13.15 13.63
CA GLY A 475 -3.71 -13.62 12.25
C GLY A 475 -4.14 -15.08 12.08
N GLY A 476 -3.85 -15.95 13.06
CA GLY A 476 -4.26 -17.35 13.05
C GLY A 476 -5.66 -17.60 13.62
N VAL A 477 -6.35 -16.58 14.15
CA VAL A 477 -7.74 -16.73 14.65
C VAL A 477 -8.69 -17.29 13.58
N PRO A 478 -8.70 -16.80 12.32
CA PRO A 478 -9.57 -17.35 11.28
C PRO A 478 -9.30 -18.83 11.00
N ASP A 479 -8.04 -19.26 11.02
CA ASP A 479 -7.65 -20.65 10.76
C ASP A 479 -8.08 -21.57 11.92
N LEU A 480 -7.95 -21.11 13.17
CA LEU A 480 -8.46 -21.83 14.34
C LEU A 480 -9.99 -21.99 14.29
N ILE A 481 -10.71 -20.94 13.90
CA ILE A 481 -12.18 -21.00 13.77
C ILE A 481 -12.61 -21.87 12.59
N ALA A 482 -11.84 -21.87 11.49
CA ALA A 482 -12.09 -22.76 10.36
C ALA A 482 -11.86 -24.23 10.72
N TYR A 483 -10.89 -24.51 11.59
CA TYR A 483 -10.60 -25.85 12.10
C TYR A 483 -11.67 -26.33 13.09
N ASP A 484 -11.98 -25.53 14.12
CA ASP A 484 -13.07 -25.80 15.07
C ASP A 484 -13.92 -24.54 15.29
N PRO A 485 -15.11 -24.45 14.68
CA PRO A 485 -16.03 -23.33 14.85
C PRO A 485 -16.47 -23.10 16.31
N SER A 486 -16.36 -24.11 17.18
CA SER A 486 -16.70 -23.98 18.60
C SER A 486 -15.74 -23.04 19.35
N LEU A 487 -14.53 -22.82 18.81
CA LEU A 487 -13.51 -21.96 19.37
C LEU A 487 -13.83 -20.47 19.21
N ALA A 488 -14.71 -20.07 18.27
CA ALA A 488 -15.05 -18.67 18.05
C ALA A 488 -15.52 -17.98 19.34
N GLY A 489 -16.34 -18.68 20.14
CA GLY A 489 -16.81 -18.20 21.43
C GLY A 489 -15.79 -18.29 22.57
N ARG A 490 -14.56 -18.75 22.32
CA ARG A 490 -13.46 -18.88 23.29
C ARG A 490 -12.29 -17.94 22.98
N VAL A 491 -12.43 -17.09 21.95
CA VAL A 491 -11.46 -16.03 21.64
C VAL A 491 -11.76 -14.81 22.47
N HIS A 492 -10.75 -14.32 23.17
CA HIS A 492 -10.83 -13.21 24.10
C HIS A 492 -9.83 -12.12 23.71
N LYS A 493 -10.28 -10.87 23.67
CA LYS A 493 -9.46 -9.68 23.35
C LYS A 493 -10.01 -8.47 24.09
N HIS A 494 -9.18 -7.50 24.50
CA HIS A 494 -9.66 -6.30 25.17
C HIS A 494 -10.69 -5.52 24.32
N THR A 495 -10.37 -5.32 23.04
CA THR A 495 -11.27 -4.76 22.03
C THR A 495 -11.67 -5.86 21.04
N PRO A 496 -12.74 -6.63 21.32
CA PRO A 496 -13.08 -7.83 20.55
C PRO A 496 -13.67 -7.51 19.17
N ASP A 497 -13.29 -8.32 18.17
CA ASP A 497 -13.97 -8.35 16.88
C ASP A 497 -15.33 -9.08 16.98
N PRO A 498 -16.23 -8.95 16.00
CA PRO A 498 -17.51 -9.65 16.01
C PRO A 498 -17.35 -11.16 16.21
N GLY A 499 -17.94 -11.68 17.30
CA GLY A 499 -17.86 -13.10 17.67
C GLY A 499 -16.85 -13.42 18.77
N GLN A 500 -15.94 -12.49 19.09
CA GLN A 500 -14.99 -12.61 20.21
C GLN A 500 -15.58 -12.05 21.51
N ARG A 501 -14.95 -12.40 22.63
CA ARG A 501 -15.32 -11.94 23.97
C ARG A 501 -14.37 -10.84 24.47
N PRO A 502 -14.88 -9.83 25.20
CA PRO A 502 -14.02 -8.83 25.83
C PRO A 502 -13.17 -9.46 26.94
N ILE A 503 -11.98 -8.89 27.19
CA ILE A 503 -11.17 -9.16 28.40
C ILE A 503 -11.12 -7.89 29.25
N GLY A 504 -11.40 -8.02 30.54
CA GLY A 504 -11.22 -6.96 31.53
C GLY A 504 -9.87 -7.01 32.24
N ASP A 505 -9.42 -5.85 32.74
CA ASP A 505 -8.26 -5.78 33.66
C ASP A 505 -8.53 -6.59 34.93
N GLY A 506 -7.60 -7.47 35.30
CA GLY A 506 -7.71 -8.36 36.46
C GLY A 506 -8.57 -9.61 36.24
N GLU A 507 -9.12 -9.84 35.04
CA GLU A 507 -9.87 -11.06 34.73
C GLU A 507 -8.99 -12.31 34.83
N ILE A 508 -9.57 -13.41 35.33
CA ILE A 508 -8.83 -14.65 35.63
C ILE A 508 -9.31 -15.79 34.72
N PHE A 509 -8.35 -16.46 34.09
CA PHE A 509 -8.54 -17.64 33.26
C PHE A 509 -7.82 -18.83 33.90
N THR A 510 -8.50 -19.97 34.03
CA THR A 510 -7.95 -21.15 34.72
C THR A 510 -8.08 -22.40 33.87
N VAL A 511 -7.01 -23.19 33.87
CA VAL A 511 -6.98 -24.56 33.35
C VAL A 511 -6.19 -25.43 34.32
N GLN A 512 -6.15 -26.74 34.09
CA GLN A 512 -5.38 -27.63 34.95
C GLN A 512 -3.90 -27.22 34.98
N GLY A 513 -3.41 -26.81 36.15
CA GLY A 513 -2.00 -26.45 36.39
C GLY A 513 -1.57 -25.07 35.88
N ALA A 514 -2.50 -24.19 35.52
CA ALA A 514 -2.19 -22.78 35.20
C ALA A 514 -3.36 -21.82 35.48
N THR A 515 -3.02 -20.66 36.02
CA THR A 515 -3.92 -19.54 36.30
C THR A 515 -3.33 -18.27 35.70
N LEU A 516 -4.04 -17.70 34.72
CA LEU A 516 -3.67 -16.46 34.08
C LEU A 516 -4.54 -15.31 34.57
N ARG A 517 -3.91 -14.25 35.05
CA ARG A 517 -4.59 -12.98 35.35
C ARG A 517 -4.25 -11.94 34.30
N ALA A 518 -5.28 -11.39 33.67
CA ALA A 518 -5.16 -10.34 32.67
C ALA A 518 -4.72 -9.01 33.29
N LEU A 519 -3.84 -8.29 32.61
CA LEU A 519 -3.33 -6.98 33.00
C LEU A 519 -3.39 -6.03 31.80
N PHE A 520 -4.27 -5.03 31.87
CA PHE A 520 -4.40 -4.03 30.81
C PHE A 520 -3.20 -3.08 30.81
N THR A 521 -2.50 -3.04 29.70
CA THR A 521 -1.22 -2.34 29.56
C THR A 521 -1.14 -1.59 28.21
N PRO A 522 -1.98 -0.56 27.99
CA PRO A 522 -2.00 0.18 26.74
C PRO A 522 -0.72 1.00 26.52
N GLY A 523 -0.49 1.42 25.29
CA GLY A 523 0.57 2.37 24.93
C GLY A 523 1.43 1.91 23.77
N HIS A 524 1.79 0.62 23.71
CA HIS A 524 2.26 0.01 22.46
C HIS A 524 1.13 -0.03 21.44
N ALA A 525 0.00 -0.62 21.86
CA ALA A 525 -1.27 -0.57 21.16
C ALA A 525 -2.37 -0.17 22.16
N ILE A 526 -3.45 0.41 21.66
CA ILE A 526 -4.55 0.91 22.50
C ILE A 526 -5.25 -0.17 23.33
N ASP A 527 -5.21 -1.43 22.85
CA ASP A 527 -5.92 -2.58 23.43
C ASP A 527 -4.96 -3.61 24.04
N HIS A 528 -3.70 -3.23 24.26
CA HIS A 528 -2.65 -4.17 24.67
C HIS A 528 -2.86 -4.74 26.09
N MET A 529 -2.71 -6.06 26.18
CA MET A 529 -2.86 -6.87 27.38
C MET A 529 -1.60 -7.68 27.66
N CYS A 530 -1.22 -7.75 28.93
CA CYS A 530 -0.27 -8.73 29.45
C CYS A 530 -1.02 -9.78 30.26
N PHE A 531 -0.42 -10.96 30.46
CA PHE A 531 -1.01 -12.03 31.27
C PHE A 531 -0.02 -12.52 32.32
N ILE A 532 -0.45 -12.53 33.58
CA ILE A 532 0.36 -13.00 34.71
C ILE A 532 0.10 -14.48 34.91
N LEU A 533 1.14 -15.31 34.83
CA LEU A 533 1.08 -16.72 35.23
C LEU A 533 1.40 -16.83 36.72
N GLU A 534 0.36 -17.03 37.54
CA GLU A 534 0.48 -16.99 38.99
C GLU A 534 1.44 -18.07 39.53
N GLU A 535 1.41 -19.27 38.94
CA GLU A 535 2.18 -20.41 39.42
C GLU A 535 3.69 -20.33 39.13
N GLU A 536 4.13 -19.41 38.26
CA GLU A 536 5.55 -19.23 37.92
C GLU A 536 6.09 -17.84 38.30
N ASN A 537 5.23 -16.96 38.82
CA ASN A 537 5.54 -15.54 38.97
C ASN A 537 6.14 -14.95 37.68
N ALA A 538 5.51 -15.27 36.54
CA ALA A 538 5.96 -14.87 35.21
C ALA A 538 4.91 -14.01 34.50
N LEU A 539 5.35 -13.15 33.59
CA LEU A 539 4.50 -12.26 32.82
C LEU A 539 4.64 -12.55 31.32
N PHE A 540 3.53 -12.84 30.64
CA PHE A 540 3.46 -12.73 29.19
C PHE A 540 3.39 -11.25 28.84
N THR A 541 4.46 -10.72 28.26
CA THR A 541 4.67 -9.27 28.13
C THR A 541 4.11 -8.68 26.85
N GLY A 542 3.66 -9.53 25.91
CA GLY A 542 3.28 -9.11 24.56
C GLY A 542 4.41 -8.31 23.91
N ASP A 543 4.03 -7.20 23.30
CA ASP A 543 4.96 -6.29 22.63
C ASP A 543 5.43 -5.15 23.53
N ASN A 544 4.88 -4.98 24.73
CA ASN A 544 5.36 -3.94 25.64
C ASN A 544 6.80 -4.16 26.12
N VAL A 545 7.24 -5.41 26.26
CA VAL A 545 8.63 -5.73 26.62
C VAL A 545 9.08 -6.93 25.81
N LEU A 546 10.12 -6.76 25.01
CA LEU A 546 10.63 -7.78 24.09
C LEU A 546 11.84 -8.50 24.71
N GLY A 547 12.05 -9.75 24.27
CA GLY A 547 13.21 -10.54 24.67
C GLY A 547 14.52 -9.89 24.23
N HIS A 548 14.56 -9.49 22.96
CA HIS A 548 15.67 -8.75 22.36
C HIS A 548 15.18 -7.37 21.92
N GLY A 549 16.07 -6.38 22.04
CA GLY A 549 15.75 -5.01 21.67
C GLY A 549 14.71 -4.31 22.54
N TYR A 550 14.01 -3.36 21.90
CA TYR A 550 13.05 -2.45 22.50
C TYR A 550 11.82 -2.27 21.61
N SER A 551 10.65 -2.13 22.23
CA SER A 551 9.39 -1.89 21.52
C SER A 551 9.19 -0.42 21.17
N VAL A 552 8.34 -0.20 20.16
CA VAL A 552 7.87 1.10 19.69
C VAL A 552 6.46 1.33 20.23
N GLU A 553 6.12 2.58 20.52
CA GLU A 553 4.90 2.96 21.20
C GLU A 553 4.04 3.95 20.40
N GLU A 554 2.74 3.70 20.34
CA GLU A 554 1.73 4.63 19.81
C GLU A 554 1.55 5.84 20.75
N ASP A 555 1.51 5.58 22.07
CA ASP A 555 1.37 6.60 23.11
C ASP A 555 2.39 6.41 24.24
N LEU A 556 3.40 7.29 24.28
CA LEU A 556 4.48 7.25 25.27
C LEU A 556 4.00 7.46 26.72
N GLY A 557 2.93 8.23 26.94
CA GLY A 557 2.38 8.48 28.28
C GLY A 557 1.80 7.21 28.86
N GLU A 558 0.82 6.64 28.16
CA GLU A 558 0.18 5.38 28.54
C GLU A 558 1.21 4.24 28.61
N TYR A 559 2.14 4.18 27.67
CA TYR A 559 3.18 3.16 27.66
C TYR A 559 4.07 3.20 28.92
N MET A 560 4.47 4.38 29.38
CA MET A 560 5.28 4.54 30.61
C MET A 560 4.49 4.19 31.86
N HIS A 561 3.17 4.46 31.87
CA HIS A 561 2.28 4.01 32.94
C HIS A 561 2.18 2.49 32.95
N SER A 562 2.02 1.86 31.77
CA SER A 562 1.99 0.42 31.59
C SER A 562 3.28 -0.26 32.04
N LEU A 563 4.46 0.24 31.64
CA LEU A 563 5.75 -0.28 32.13
C LEU A 563 5.88 -0.19 33.65
N SER A 564 5.40 0.90 34.25
CA SER A 564 5.41 1.07 35.70
C SER A 564 4.47 0.07 36.40
N ARG A 565 3.27 -0.16 35.82
CA ARG A 565 2.35 -1.20 36.31
C ARG A 565 2.98 -2.58 36.19
N MET A 566 3.56 -2.92 35.05
CA MET A 566 4.27 -4.20 34.80
C MET A 566 5.39 -4.42 35.83
N TYR A 567 6.17 -3.37 36.16
CA TYR A 567 7.20 -3.42 37.19
C TYR A 567 6.61 -3.71 38.58
N GLN A 568 5.50 -3.06 38.94
CA GLN A 568 4.86 -3.19 40.24
C GLN A 568 4.25 -4.57 40.48
N VAL A 569 3.91 -5.33 39.42
CA VAL A 569 3.38 -6.70 39.57
C VAL A 569 4.43 -7.64 40.18
N GLY A 570 5.72 -7.34 40.06
CA GLY A 570 6.79 -8.09 40.73
C GLY A 570 7.09 -9.47 40.12
N CYS A 571 6.67 -9.70 38.86
CA CYS A 571 7.01 -10.94 38.15
C CYS A 571 8.51 -11.02 37.89
N ALA A 572 9.10 -12.19 38.17
CA ALA A 572 10.54 -12.40 38.03
C ALA A 572 10.95 -12.60 36.56
N LYS A 573 10.13 -13.31 35.79
CA LYS A 573 10.41 -13.71 34.41
C LYS A 573 9.39 -13.16 33.42
N GLY A 574 9.82 -13.00 32.17
CA GLY A 574 8.99 -12.52 31.06
C GLY A 574 8.97 -13.47 29.87
N TYR A 575 7.79 -13.68 29.30
CA TYR A 575 7.53 -14.41 28.06
C TYR A 575 7.07 -13.40 27.00
N PRO A 576 7.98 -12.87 26.19
CA PRO A 576 7.67 -11.84 25.21
C PRO A 576 7.03 -12.43 23.95
N ALA A 577 6.27 -11.62 23.22
CA ALA A 577 5.80 -12.05 21.92
C ALA A 577 6.91 -12.09 20.86
N HIS A 578 8.02 -11.36 21.07
CA HIS A 578 9.21 -11.45 20.21
C HIS A 578 10.50 -11.64 20.99
N GLY A 579 11.38 -12.48 20.45
CA GLY A 579 12.69 -12.79 21.02
C GLY A 579 12.65 -13.89 22.09
N GLY A 580 13.77 -14.05 22.80
CA GLY A 580 13.94 -15.09 23.80
C GLY A 580 13.33 -14.72 25.15
N ASN A 581 13.22 -15.71 26.04
CA ASN A 581 12.69 -15.51 27.39
C ASN A 581 13.52 -14.48 28.18
N ILE A 582 12.84 -13.69 29.01
CA ILE A 582 13.44 -12.68 29.85
C ILE A 582 13.62 -13.25 31.26
N GLU A 583 14.84 -13.64 31.63
CA GLU A 583 15.13 -14.23 32.95
C GLU A 583 15.04 -13.23 34.11
N ASN A 584 15.28 -11.94 33.84
CA ASN A 584 15.18 -10.87 34.83
C ASN A 584 14.30 -9.73 34.28
N LEU A 585 12.99 -9.94 34.38
CA LEU A 585 12.00 -9.01 33.86
C LEU A 585 12.04 -7.64 34.56
N PRO A 586 12.18 -7.52 35.90
CA PRO A 586 12.28 -6.21 36.55
C PRO A 586 13.46 -5.38 36.02
N HIS A 587 14.62 -6.02 35.80
CA HIS A 587 15.77 -5.33 35.20
C HIS A 587 15.49 -4.87 33.77
N LYS A 588 14.86 -5.73 32.94
CA LYS A 588 14.53 -5.38 31.56
C LYS A 588 13.53 -4.21 31.50
N ILE A 589 12.49 -4.22 32.34
CA ILE A 589 11.52 -3.11 32.43
C ILE A 589 12.21 -1.82 32.90
N ASP A 590 13.08 -1.90 33.91
CA ASP A 590 13.85 -0.74 34.38
C ASP A 590 14.74 -0.15 33.27
N GLN A 591 15.35 -0.99 32.43
CA GLN A 591 16.08 -0.52 31.24
C GLN A 591 15.18 0.23 30.25
N TYR A 592 13.97 -0.28 29.99
CA TYR A 592 12.97 0.40 29.14
C TYR A 592 12.61 1.77 29.73
N ILE A 593 12.24 1.81 31.01
CA ILE A 593 11.84 3.05 31.72
C ILE A 593 12.98 4.08 31.69
N ARG A 594 14.21 3.69 32.07
CA ARG A 594 15.35 4.60 32.11
C ARG A 594 15.65 5.19 30.73
N ARG A 595 15.60 4.38 29.67
CA ARG A 595 15.84 4.83 28.30
C ARG A 595 14.83 5.89 27.85
N LYS A 596 13.54 5.66 28.08
CA LYS A 596 12.50 6.62 27.71
C LYS A 596 12.60 7.92 28.53
N GLN A 597 12.94 7.84 29.82
CA GLN A 597 13.18 9.01 30.67
C GLN A 597 14.41 9.85 30.25
N VAL A 598 15.44 9.26 29.65
CA VAL A 598 16.59 10.02 29.12
C VAL A 598 16.11 11.03 28.06
N ARG A 599 15.23 10.61 27.14
CA ARG A 599 14.70 11.48 26.09
C ARG A 599 13.89 12.64 26.66
N GLU A 600 13.03 12.38 27.65
CA GLU A 600 12.31 13.44 28.38
C GLU A 600 13.26 14.45 29.02
N ARG A 601 14.32 13.98 29.69
CA ARG A 601 15.30 14.86 30.35
C ARG A 601 16.02 15.75 29.35
N LEU A 602 16.37 15.23 28.17
CA LEU A 602 17.01 16.01 27.11
C LEU A 602 16.11 17.13 26.59
N VAL A 603 14.83 16.83 26.30
CA VAL A 603 13.84 17.84 25.87
C VAL A 603 13.66 18.92 26.94
N ILE A 604 13.53 18.53 28.21
CA ILE A 604 13.39 19.49 29.31
C ILE A 604 14.64 20.34 29.49
N GLN A 605 15.82 19.75 29.37
CA GLN A 605 17.07 20.49 29.51
C GLN A 605 17.22 21.55 28.40
N GLU A 606 16.89 21.21 27.16
CA GLU A 606 16.94 22.19 26.05
C GLU A 606 15.92 23.32 26.24
N LEU A 607 14.71 23.01 26.74
CA LEU A 607 13.71 24.02 27.08
C LEU A 607 14.17 24.93 28.25
N LYS A 608 14.89 24.38 29.24
CA LYS A 608 15.49 25.15 30.34
C LYS A 608 16.62 26.06 29.84
N ASP A 609 17.54 25.53 29.06
CA ASP A 609 18.70 26.23 28.50
C ASP A 609 18.26 27.41 27.62
N ALA A 610 17.24 27.21 26.79
CA ALA A 610 16.71 28.25 25.93
C ALA A 610 16.05 29.41 26.69
N LYS A 611 15.38 29.09 27.81
CA LYS A 611 14.82 30.09 28.71
C LYS A 611 15.91 30.93 29.39
N GLN A 612 17.05 30.32 29.74
CA GLN A 612 18.19 31.03 30.34
C GLN A 612 18.93 31.93 29.33
N ARG A 613 19.03 31.51 28.06
CA ARG A 613 19.75 32.25 27.01
C ARG A 613 18.95 33.40 26.39
N ARG A 614 17.62 33.43 26.55
CA ARG A 614 16.75 34.47 25.93
C ARG A 614 15.98 35.25 26.99
N GLY A 615 16.31 36.54 27.14
CA GLY A 615 15.48 37.48 27.88
C GLY A 615 14.07 37.59 27.26
N HIS A 616 13.05 37.32 28.08
CA HIS A 616 11.61 37.67 28.02
C HIS A 616 10.88 37.91 26.66
N GLY A 617 11.33 37.40 25.51
CA GLY A 617 10.81 37.85 24.21
C GLY A 617 10.36 36.83 23.15
N GLN A 618 10.60 35.52 23.30
CA GLN A 618 10.09 34.52 22.34
C GLN A 618 9.66 33.22 23.05
N ASP A 619 8.35 32.96 23.03
CA ASP A 619 7.70 31.84 23.73
C ASP A 619 7.96 30.50 23.02
N GLY A 620 8.92 29.73 23.51
CA GLY A 620 9.06 28.30 23.21
C GLY A 620 9.63 27.93 21.83
N PHE A 621 9.68 26.63 21.55
CA PHE A 621 10.18 26.05 20.30
C PHE A 621 9.12 25.24 19.55
N THR A 622 9.20 25.20 18.22
CA THR A 622 8.46 24.17 17.47
C THR A 622 9.09 22.80 17.67
N VAL A 623 8.34 21.74 17.35
CA VAL A 623 8.83 20.36 17.38
C VAL A 623 10.08 20.20 16.50
N LYS A 624 10.04 20.75 15.27
CA LYS A 624 11.16 20.79 14.33
C LYS A 624 12.41 21.49 14.91
N GLU A 625 12.22 22.64 15.55
CA GLU A 625 13.33 23.38 16.18
C GLU A 625 13.95 22.59 17.35
N LEU A 626 13.15 21.89 18.15
CA LEU A 626 13.65 21.01 19.22
C LEU A 626 14.39 19.80 18.64
N ALA A 627 13.87 19.19 17.57
CA ALA A 627 14.51 18.07 16.88
C ALA A 627 15.91 18.44 16.37
N GLN A 628 16.03 19.57 15.69
CA GLN A 628 17.30 20.08 15.19
C GLN A 628 18.28 20.44 16.32
N LYS A 629 17.79 20.95 17.45
CA LYS A 629 18.63 21.30 18.59
C LYS A 629 19.17 20.10 19.34
N LEU A 630 18.35 19.05 19.50
CA LEU A 630 18.73 17.83 20.22
C LEU A 630 19.61 16.90 19.39
N HIS A 631 19.45 16.91 18.06
CA HIS A 631 20.07 15.93 17.18
C HIS A 631 20.97 16.53 16.09
N GLY A 632 21.12 17.86 16.04
CA GLY A 632 21.95 18.54 15.03
C GLY A 632 21.22 18.88 13.73
N ASP A 633 21.96 19.39 12.76
CA ASP A 633 21.41 19.83 11.47
C ASP A 633 21.24 18.62 10.53
N LEU A 634 20.13 17.91 10.73
CA LEU A 634 19.77 16.69 10.00
C LEU A 634 18.93 17.01 8.75
N SER A 635 18.96 16.11 7.78
CA SER A 635 18.15 16.23 6.55
C SER A 635 16.65 16.34 6.87
N SER A 636 15.92 17.14 6.08
CA SER A 636 14.49 17.41 6.33
C SER A 636 13.63 16.16 6.32
N SER A 637 14.03 15.14 5.56
CA SER A 637 13.34 13.87 5.49
C SER A 637 13.46 13.10 6.81
N ILE A 638 14.63 13.06 7.46
CA ILE A 638 14.83 12.40 8.77
C ILE A 638 14.08 13.12 9.90
N LEU A 639 14.05 14.45 9.84
CA LEU A 639 13.29 15.26 10.79
C LEU A 639 11.79 14.95 10.71
N GLU A 640 11.23 14.98 9.50
CA GLU A 640 9.79 14.79 9.27
C GLU A 640 9.38 13.31 9.36
N GLY A 641 10.28 12.38 9.05
CA GLY A 641 10.02 10.95 9.00
C GLY A 641 9.88 10.29 10.37
N GLY A 642 10.66 10.71 11.38
CA GLY A 642 10.63 10.03 12.70
C GLY A 642 11.02 10.87 13.93
N LEU A 643 11.87 11.89 13.77
CA LEU A 643 12.31 12.71 14.91
C LEU A 643 11.24 13.67 15.43
N GLU A 644 10.55 14.37 14.53
CA GLU A 644 9.45 15.25 14.89
C GLU A 644 8.31 14.48 15.58
N PRO A 645 7.82 13.34 15.05
CA PRO A 645 6.86 12.49 15.75
C PRO A 645 7.31 12.06 17.16
N SER A 646 8.56 11.60 17.30
CA SER A 646 9.08 11.15 18.60
C SER A 646 9.14 12.28 19.64
N ILE A 647 9.61 13.46 19.24
CA ILE A 647 9.66 14.63 20.14
C ILE A 647 8.25 15.16 20.43
N ALA A 648 7.34 15.09 19.47
CA ALA A 648 5.94 15.44 19.69
C ALA A 648 5.28 14.54 20.74
N GLN A 649 5.54 13.23 20.75
CA GLN A 649 5.07 12.31 21.79
C GLN A 649 5.62 12.68 23.18
N VAL A 650 6.93 12.97 23.28
CA VAL A 650 7.54 13.43 24.54
C VAL A 650 6.88 14.72 25.03
N LEU A 651 6.67 15.70 24.15
CA LEU A 651 6.04 16.97 24.50
C LEU A 651 4.57 16.79 24.90
N LYS A 652 3.83 15.91 24.23
CA LYS A 652 2.45 15.54 24.58
C LYS A 652 2.39 14.98 26.00
N LYS A 653 3.22 13.97 26.31
CA LYS A 653 3.32 13.39 27.65
C LYS A 653 3.69 14.45 28.70
N LEU A 654 4.72 15.26 28.43
CA LEU A 654 5.13 16.31 29.37
C LEU A 654 4.04 17.38 29.58
N ALA A 655 3.15 17.58 28.62
CA ALA A 655 2.02 18.49 28.73
C ALA A 655 0.91 17.90 29.59
N GLU A 656 0.63 16.61 29.46
CA GLU A 656 -0.26 15.85 30.34
C GLU A 656 0.25 15.87 31.78
N ASP A 657 1.57 15.70 31.96
CA ASP A 657 2.27 15.86 33.24
C ASP A 657 2.31 17.34 33.73
N ARG A 658 1.77 18.28 32.95
CA ARG A 658 1.75 19.74 33.19
C ARG A 658 3.14 20.38 33.32
N ARG A 659 4.20 19.71 32.88
CA ARG A 659 5.60 20.16 32.93
C ARG A 659 5.95 21.14 31.81
N VAL A 660 5.26 21.05 30.68
CA VAL A 660 5.38 21.98 29.53
C VAL A 660 4.01 22.51 29.12
N GLY A 661 3.99 23.67 28.46
CA GLY A 661 2.83 24.25 27.80
C GLY A 661 3.15 24.64 26.36
N PHE A 662 2.15 25.05 25.58
CA PHE A 662 2.38 25.57 24.24
C PHE A 662 1.56 26.83 23.95
N THR A 663 2.12 27.73 23.14
CA THR A 663 1.40 28.85 22.51
C THR A 663 1.23 28.56 21.03
N ASN A 664 0.21 29.15 20.41
CA ASN A 664 0.02 29.05 18.96
C ASN A 664 0.44 30.37 18.31
N VAL A 665 1.53 30.35 17.55
CA VAL A 665 2.08 31.53 16.88
C VAL A 665 2.09 31.28 15.38
N ARG A 666 1.29 32.05 14.63
CA ARG A 666 1.14 31.92 13.16
C ARG A 666 0.79 30.50 12.69
N GLY A 667 -0.09 29.82 13.44
CA GLY A 667 -0.55 28.47 13.12
C GLY A 667 0.42 27.34 13.51
N ARG A 668 1.52 27.64 14.22
CA ARG A 668 2.48 26.64 14.72
C ARG A 668 2.50 26.62 16.24
N ARG A 669 2.43 25.41 16.83
CA ARG A 669 2.58 25.21 18.28
C ARG A 669 4.04 25.41 18.68
N ARG A 670 4.27 26.29 19.65
CA ARG A 670 5.58 26.53 20.25
C ARG A 670 5.55 26.15 21.73
N TRP A 671 6.43 25.24 22.13
CA TRP A 671 6.46 24.58 23.42
C TRP A 671 7.42 25.24 24.38
N PHE A 672 7.00 25.45 25.63
CA PHE A 672 7.78 26.10 26.69
C PHE A 672 7.61 25.39 28.04
N LEU A 673 8.54 25.61 28.96
CA LEU A 673 8.50 25.02 30.30
C LEU A 673 7.46 25.72 31.19
N ASN A 674 6.60 24.95 31.87
CA ASN A 674 5.57 25.50 32.77
C ASN A 674 6.12 25.71 34.20
N GLU A 675 6.03 26.93 34.73
CA GLU A 675 6.66 27.34 36.00
C GLU A 675 6.00 26.74 37.26
N ARG A 676 4.75 26.30 37.17
CA ARG A 676 4.00 25.81 38.35
C ARG A 676 4.27 24.34 38.72
N ALA A 677 4.88 23.56 37.83
CA ALA A 677 5.09 22.12 38.03
C ALA A 677 6.47 21.75 38.60
N THR A 678 7.46 22.66 38.56
CA THR A 678 8.82 22.39 39.06
C THR A 678 8.95 22.48 40.59
N GLY A 679 7.83 22.66 41.31
CA GLY A 679 7.78 22.70 42.78
C GLY A 679 7.39 21.37 43.44
N THR A 680 7.09 20.31 42.68
CA THR A 680 6.69 19.01 43.25
C THR A 680 7.89 18.07 43.27
N LYS A 681 8.28 17.69 44.50
CA LYS A 681 9.40 16.82 44.88
C LYS A 681 9.78 15.79 43.82
N GLU A 682 11.05 15.81 43.42
CA GLU A 682 11.72 14.58 42.99
C GLU A 682 11.44 13.50 44.04
N ILE A 683 10.72 12.46 43.64
CA ILE A 683 10.69 11.22 44.41
C ILE A 683 12.11 10.68 44.29
N ALA A 684 12.91 10.98 45.30
CA ALA A 684 14.15 10.29 45.55
C ALA A 684 13.81 8.81 45.73
N ILE A 685 14.11 8.00 44.71
CA ILE A 685 14.38 6.59 44.94
C ILE A 685 15.78 6.56 45.55
N VAL A 686 15.80 6.78 46.87
CA VAL A 686 16.94 6.57 47.76
C VAL A 686 17.25 5.08 47.75
N GLY A 687 18.53 4.74 47.62
CA GLY A 687 19.00 3.36 47.68
C GLY A 687 18.69 2.69 49.02
N ALA A 688 18.35 1.41 48.91
CA ALA A 688 18.75 0.32 49.78
C ALA A 688 18.67 -0.97 48.96
#